data_AF-A0A552ISS3-F1
#
_entry.id   AF-A0A552ISS3-F1
#
_cell.length_a   1.000
_cell.length_b   1.000
_cell.length_c   1.000
_cell.angle_alpha   90.00
_cell.angle_beta   90.00
_cell.angle_gamma   90.00
#
_symmetry.space_group_name_H-M   'P 1'
#
loop_
_entity.id
_entity.type
_entity.pdbx_description
1 polymer ?
#
loop_
_entity_poly.entity_id
_entity_poly.type
_entity_poly.pdbx_seq_one_letter_code
_entity_poly.pdbx_strand_id
1 'polypeptide(L)'
;MLTRVPEEIRQAEKAIDFEKFSIQEPLKFQFYYGENNQAEISNTIYLEDGNKPSKLYLEVFNDSEEVVIFKDPNVIAAKLATVQAGGTRAASAKKSHFQLRWEKDLGLKPSEIEIDATSEWQVNYDEEDRFFSIYFLHQSELKLNPSEKIQLGFLKLTANNRTVKSSNVELLYGGRDVGLVLQGENEEVIEDKVSSRITVSVINYPSKTQIPLQFRVLGSNAILNDGTTQNTLRLKVFNSPLSNNTRPILLLNQSSKFIVSFERGDHPDALVKTTTQLNGVQIAVTDTNSWASEHTANTPQWSFTPKINQLTEGQGIELTISNLVTSSASGLACIYIDYQNIGSYPDGRLVIPIEKTPLLYSGQNVGIRNNDPRIHLAIGDNDTGLQQQGDGELAIYTNNSERVRVNNQGSVGIGTNSPAAKLHVNGGDAVISGRVAIRTTNPQIDLAIGDNDTGLQQQGDGILAIYTNNAERVRINSDGKVGIGLTDISHRLTIYSTDKKTLRLIGPNNHGVGAQLNFGDQDEVYLTENEDKKLLIHADTQINLDSTSVGIGITNPQAKLHVNGGNAVISGKVGIGTTTPKIHLAIGDDDTGLQQQGDGILAIYTDNIERVRFDKQGNVGIGTSRPKRKLQVVGDLILGKDEINKKFIFHCRTEGEGFLQITHDKSGDDDTWDWGQGITLKRGGKVGIGTTDPQAKLHVVGAIRVDSVPVWNGSSEYDVTWAAYKRSEDPNAHLNYIAREGSSERYKQNIMPLEDDFQKILSLEPKAYQMKEGHGNEDEWQFGYIAEELDQLGLKSLVVYDRSGRPDGIQYKKMCIYLNEVVKSQQSYLERLENKVNELNQKLTAGQ
;
A
#
# COMPACT_ATOMS: atom_id res chain seq x y z
N MET A 1 -12.72 -14.16 61.85
CA MET A 1 -12.71 -15.60 62.17
C MET A 1 -11.28 -16.10 62.09
N LEU A 2 -10.95 -17.17 62.84
CA LEU A 2 -9.62 -17.63 63.33
C LEU A 2 -9.28 -16.95 64.66
N THR A 3 -9.72 -17.36 65.87
CA THR A 3 -9.82 -18.67 66.58
C THR A 3 -8.55 -19.50 66.61
N ARG A 4 -8.00 -19.61 67.83
CA ARG A 4 -6.99 -20.56 68.37
C ARG A 4 -5.59 -20.48 67.77
N VAL A 5 -4.61 -20.47 68.67
CA VAL A 5 -3.18 -20.70 68.41
C VAL A 5 -3.04 -21.94 67.50
N PRO A 6 -2.19 -21.90 66.46
CA PRO A 6 -1.95 -23.07 65.60
C PRO A 6 -1.53 -24.29 66.44
N GLU A 7 -2.18 -25.43 66.19
CA GLU A 7 -1.87 -26.71 66.84
C GLU A 7 -0.40 -27.11 66.69
N GLU A 8 0.23 -26.65 65.60
CA GLU A 8 1.64 -26.85 65.26
C GLU A 8 2.62 -26.17 66.24
N ILE A 9 2.23 -25.04 66.85
CA ILE A 9 3.03 -24.36 67.89
C ILE A 9 2.76 -24.99 69.27
N ARG A 10 1.52 -25.43 69.51
CA ARG A 10 1.10 -26.08 70.77
C ARG A 10 1.68 -27.49 70.95
N GLN A 11 2.03 -28.17 69.84
CA GLN A 11 2.68 -29.49 69.87
C GLN A 11 4.22 -29.42 69.91
N ALA A 12 4.83 -28.30 69.53
CA ALA A 12 6.28 -28.11 69.56
C ALA A 12 6.85 -27.84 70.96
N GLU A 13 6.01 -27.44 71.94
CA GLU A 13 6.43 -27.12 73.31
C GLU A 13 6.01 -28.20 74.36
N LYS A 14 5.36 -29.30 73.95
CA LYS A 14 5.02 -30.43 74.83
C LYS A 14 6.02 -31.60 74.67
N ALA A 15 7.19 -31.44 75.24
CA ALA A 15 8.09 -32.55 75.57
C ALA A 15 8.89 -32.22 76.83
N ILE A 16 8.24 -32.26 77.99
CA ILE A 16 8.97 -32.48 79.25
C ILE A 16 9.24 -33.98 79.31
N ASP A 17 10.49 -34.35 79.08
CA ASP A 17 11.02 -35.68 79.38
C ASP A 17 11.23 -35.76 80.90
N PHE A 18 10.21 -36.24 81.62
CA PHE A 18 10.26 -36.40 83.08
C PHE A 18 11.34 -37.41 83.52
N GLU A 19 11.95 -38.18 82.61
CA GLU A 19 13.01 -39.14 82.92
C GLU A 19 14.41 -38.50 83.11
N LYS A 20 14.54 -37.17 83.05
CA LYS A 20 15.83 -36.46 83.25
C LYS A 20 15.91 -35.49 84.42
N PHE A 21 14.99 -35.54 85.38
CA PHE A 21 15.20 -34.92 86.70
C PHE A 21 15.89 -35.91 87.65
N SER A 22 17.22 -35.95 87.53
CA SER A 22 18.18 -36.84 88.20
C SER A 22 18.06 -36.89 89.73
N ILE A 23 18.23 -38.09 90.31
CA ILE A 23 18.67 -38.36 91.70
C ILE A 23 17.90 -37.60 92.80
N GLN A 24 16.92 -38.29 93.40
CA GLN A 24 16.39 -38.13 94.77
C GLN A 24 16.52 -36.74 95.45
N GLU A 25 15.99 -35.68 94.84
CA GLU A 25 15.67 -34.44 95.55
C GLU A 25 14.22 -34.47 96.03
N PRO A 26 13.93 -34.32 97.34
CA PRO A 26 12.59 -34.49 97.85
C PRO A 26 11.57 -33.44 97.40
N LEU A 27 11.93 -32.16 97.29
CA LEU A 27 11.00 -31.12 96.83
C LEU A 27 11.33 -30.62 95.41
N LYS A 28 10.29 -30.58 94.57
CA LYS A 28 10.33 -29.98 93.24
C LYS A 28 9.24 -28.92 93.09
N PHE A 29 9.35 -28.05 92.08
CA PHE A 29 8.35 -27.04 91.79
C PHE A 29 7.97 -26.93 90.32
N GLN A 30 6.78 -26.36 90.08
CA GLN A 30 6.29 -26.03 88.75
C GLN A 30 5.35 -24.82 88.79
N PHE A 31 5.21 -24.15 87.63
CA PHE A 31 4.22 -23.09 87.41
C PHE A 31 3.06 -23.58 86.54
N TYR A 32 1.85 -23.14 86.87
CA TYR A 32 0.66 -23.49 86.11
C TYR A 32 -0.38 -22.36 86.08
N TYR A 33 -1.21 -22.37 85.04
CA TYR A 33 -2.37 -21.48 84.89
C TYR A 33 -3.68 -22.27 85.11
N GLY A 34 -4.60 -21.80 85.97
CA GLY A 34 -5.96 -22.38 86.19
C GLY A 34 -6.38 -22.62 87.66
N GLU A 35 -7.65 -22.94 87.93
CA GLU A 35 -8.18 -23.36 89.26
C GLU A 35 -8.53 -24.87 89.26
N ASN A 36 -8.28 -25.58 90.39
CA ASN A 36 -8.74 -26.95 90.73
C ASN A 36 -8.93 -27.97 89.58
N ASN A 37 -7.92 -28.83 89.38
CA ASN A 37 -7.93 -30.05 88.55
C ASN A 37 -8.00 -29.92 87.00
N GLN A 38 -7.77 -28.73 86.43
CA GLN A 38 -7.37 -28.57 85.01
C GLN A 38 -6.18 -27.60 84.88
N ALA A 39 -5.01 -28.01 85.34
CA ALA A 39 -3.78 -27.21 85.28
C ALA A 39 -3.02 -27.44 83.96
N GLU A 40 -2.69 -26.36 83.23
CA GLU A 40 -1.71 -26.40 82.14
C GLU A 40 -0.34 -25.96 82.68
N ILE A 41 0.61 -26.89 82.73
CA ILE A 41 2.00 -26.63 83.12
C ILE A 41 2.64 -25.78 82.03
N SER A 42 3.18 -24.61 82.38
CA SER A 42 3.81 -23.70 81.42
C SER A 42 5.12 -23.11 81.96
N ASN A 43 6.16 -23.24 81.15
CA ASN A 43 7.43 -22.54 81.31
C ASN A 43 7.43 -21.19 80.56
N THR A 44 6.30 -20.73 80.02
CA THR A 44 6.18 -19.43 79.33
C THR A 44 5.03 -18.62 79.93
N ILE A 45 5.36 -17.38 80.31
CA ILE A 45 4.46 -16.38 80.87
C ILE A 45 4.01 -15.42 79.76
N TYR A 46 2.71 -15.44 79.42
CA TYR A 46 2.13 -14.60 78.37
C TYR A 46 1.57 -13.30 78.94
N LEU A 47 1.88 -12.15 78.32
CA LEU A 47 1.41 -10.82 78.74
C LEU A 47 0.64 -10.13 77.59
N GLU A 48 -0.68 -9.98 77.75
CA GLU A 48 -1.54 -9.21 76.83
C GLU A 48 -1.64 -7.74 77.29
N ASP A 49 -1.62 -6.80 76.33
CA ASP A 49 -1.77 -5.36 76.62
C ASP A 49 -3.26 -5.03 76.84
N GLY A 50 -3.75 -5.12 78.09
CA GLY A 50 -5.10 -4.67 78.50
C GLY A 50 -5.82 -5.46 79.61
N ASN A 51 -5.64 -5.05 80.88
CA ASN A 51 -6.55 -5.20 82.04
C ASN A 51 -7.17 -6.58 82.45
N LYS A 52 -6.58 -7.73 82.14
CA LYS A 52 -6.88 -8.99 82.86
C LYS A 52 -5.60 -9.63 83.41
N PRO A 53 -5.34 -9.61 84.74
CA PRO A 53 -4.19 -10.31 85.28
C PRO A 53 -4.45 -11.84 85.24
N SER A 54 -3.61 -12.57 84.53
CA SER A 54 -3.60 -14.04 84.56
C SER A 54 -3.10 -14.49 85.95
N LYS A 55 -3.93 -15.18 86.74
CA LYS A 55 -3.48 -15.83 87.99
C LYS A 55 -2.53 -16.96 87.63
N LEU A 56 -1.26 -16.82 88.01
CA LEU A 56 -0.23 -17.84 87.90
C LEU A 56 -0.10 -18.50 89.26
N TYR A 57 0.13 -19.81 89.34
CA TYR A 57 0.32 -20.47 90.63
C TYR A 57 1.63 -21.25 90.65
N LEU A 58 2.26 -21.27 91.82
CA LEU A 58 3.42 -22.07 92.18
C LEU A 58 2.98 -23.31 92.93
N GLU A 59 3.35 -24.49 92.44
CA GLU A 59 3.23 -25.75 93.17
C GLU A 59 4.62 -26.21 93.62
N VAL A 60 4.76 -26.55 94.90
CA VAL A 60 5.95 -27.21 95.48
C VAL A 60 5.51 -28.56 96.04
N PHE A 61 6.04 -29.66 95.54
CA PHE A 61 5.55 -31.00 95.88
C PHE A 61 6.68 -31.94 96.31
N ASN A 62 6.31 -32.90 97.16
CA ASN A 62 7.21 -33.94 97.62
C ASN A 62 7.25 -35.06 96.57
N ASP A 63 8.35 -35.14 95.83
CA ASP A 63 8.62 -36.15 94.79
C ASP A 63 9.47 -37.32 95.33
N SER A 64 9.75 -37.36 96.63
CA SER A 64 10.42 -38.50 97.25
C SER A 64 9.44 -39.56 97.76
N GLU A 65 9.93 -40.78 97.94
CA GLU A 65 9.18 -41.90 98.55
C GLU A 65 9.05 -41.77 100.09
N GLU A 66 9.69 -40.77 100.69
CA GLU A 66 9.70 -40.52 102.14
C GLU A 66 8.87 -39.29 102.50
N VAL A 67 8.36 -39.21 103.74
CA VAL A 67 7.70 -37.99 104.24
C VAL A 67 8.72 -36.87 104.38
N VAL A 68 8.39 -35.68 103.87
CA VAL A 68 9.17 -34.46 104.07
C VAL A 68 8.49 -33.62 105.15
N ILE A 69 9.24 -33.27 106.19
CA ILE A 69 8.71 -32.54 107.35
C ILE A 69 9.29 -31.14 107.36
N PHE A 70 8.42 -30.14 107.24
CA PHE A 70 8.76 -28.74 107.49
C PHE A 70 8.55 -28.51 108.97
N LYS A 71 9.62 -28.44 109.75
CA LYS A 71 9.54 -28.33 111.21
C LYS A 71 8.96 -27.00 111.66
N ASP A 72 8.35 -26.99 112.85
CA ASP A 72 7.90 -25.76 113.47
C ASP A 72 9.10 -24.78 113.61
N PRO A 73 9.06 -23.60 112.96
CA PRO A 73 10.19 -22.68 112.97
C PRO A 73 10.41 -21.97 114.30
N ASN A 74 9.54 -22.18 115.30
CA ASN A 74 9.72 -21.65 116.65
C ASN A 74 10.73 -22.47 117.48
N VAL A 75 11.14 -23.66 117.01
CA VAL A 75 12.07 -24.56 117.73
C VAL A 75 13.52 -24.08 117.68
N ILE A 76 13.87 -23.13 116.78
CA ILE A 76 15.23 -22.60 116.64
C ILE A 76 15.24 -21.08 116.92
N ALA A 77 15.99 -20.66 117.95
CA ALA A 77 16.26 -19.25 118.23
C ALA A 77 17.38 -18.71 117.31
N ALA A 78 17.18 -18.75 115.99
CA ALA A 78 18.14 -18.22 115.03
C ALA A 78 17.94 -16.70 114.78
N LYS A 79 19.07 -16.00 114.75
CA LYS A 79 19.21 -14.54 114.63
C LYS A 79 18.70 -14.04 113.27
N LEU A 80 17.86 -13.00 113.31
CA LEU A 80 17.21 -12.31 112.19
C LEU A 80 18.19 -11.90 111.07
N ALA A 81 17.81 -12.15 109.81
CA ALA A 81 18.33 -11.41 108.67
C ALA A 81 17.58 -10.08 108.52
N THR A 82 18.32 -9.02 108.18
CA THR A 82 17.82 -7.66 107.91
C THR A 82 17.00 -7.63 106.63
N VAL A 83 15.68 -7.79 106.74
CA VAL A 83 14.75 -7.40 105.68
C VAL A 83 13.53 -6.73 106.33
N GLN A 84 13.06 -5.63 105.74
CA GLN A 84 11.94 -4.84 106.25
C GLN A 84 10.64 -5.68 106.26
N ALA A 85 9.91 -5.57 107.38
CA ALA A 85 8.63 -6.21 107.71
C ALA A 85 8.69 -7.65 108.29
N GLY A 86 8.34 -7.77 109.59
CA GLY A 86 7.85 -9.03 110.18
C GLY A 86 8.41 -9.43 111.55
N GLY A 87 9.39 -8.71 112.10
CA GLY A 87 9.90 -8.96 113.46
C GLY A 87 10.41 -10.40 113.65
N THR A 88 10.44 -10.90 114.89
CA THR A 88 10.97 -12.23 115.28
C THR A 88 10.35 -13.45 114.56
N ARG A 89 9.35 -13.25 113.69
CA ARG A 89 8.61 -14.30 112.98
C ARG A 89 8.84 -14.36 111.46
N ALA A 90 9.46 -13.37 110.81
CA ALA A 90 9.58 -13.26 109.35
C ALA A 90 10.43 -14.36 108.64
N ALA A 91 10.08 -14.68 107.39
CA ALA A 91 10.84 -15.57 106.52
C ALA A 91 12.18 -14.95 106.07
N SER A 92 13.25 -15.75 106.04
CA SER A 92 14.58 -15.33 105.57
C SER A 92 15.43 -16.52 105.09
N ALA A 93 16.59 -16.26 104.48
CA ALA A 93 17.53 -17.29 104.03
C ALA A 93 17.94 -18.30 105.12
N LYS A 94 17.98 -17.90 106.39
CA LYS A 94 18.32 -18.78 107.53
C LYS A 94 17.10 -19.26 108.34
N LYS A 95 15.90 -18.82 107.97
CA LYS A 95 14.63 -19.15 108.64
C LYS A 95 13.52 -19.17 107.59
N SER A 96 13.58 -20.17 106.72
CA SER A 96 12.58 -20.49 105.70
C SER A 96 12.58 -21.99 105.47
N HIS A 97 11.47 -22.52 104.98
CA HIS A 97 11.41 -23.91 104.53
C HIS A 97 12.00 -24.05 103.13
N PHE A 98 11.71 -23.09 102.24
CA PHE A 98 12.28 -23.04 100.89
C PHE A 98 12.33 -21.61 100.32
N GLN A 99 13.07 -21.42 99.23
CA GLN A 99 13.15 -20.15 98.46
C GLN A 99 13.10 -20.37 96.95
N LEU A 100 12.58 -19.39 96.19
CA LEU A 100 12.74 -19.30 94.73
C LEU A 100 13.79 -18.24 94.34
N ARG A 101 14.58 -18.46 93.27
CA ARG A 101 15.64 -17.54 92.82
C ARG A 101 15.78 -17.48 91.28
N TRP A 102 15.94 -16.29 90.66
CA TRP A 102 16.14 -16.09 89.19
C TRP A 102 16.96 -14.84 88.79
N GLU A 103 17.43 -14.74 87.54
CA GLU A 103 18.23 -13.60 87.02
C GLU A 103 17.38 -12.39 86.55
N LYS A 104 17.95 -11.17 86.61
CA LYS A 104 17.20 -9.91 86.34
C LYS A 104 16.77 -9.72 84.87
N ASP A 105 17.35 -10.44 83.92
CA ASP A 105 17.10 -10.30 82.48
C ASP A 105 15.73 -10.83 82.01
N LEU A 106 15.11 -11.71 82.82
CA LEU A 106 13.73 -12.19 82.64
C LEU A 106 12.71 -11.04 82.57
N GLY A 107 13.05 -9.88 83.15
CA GLY A 107 12.18 -8.70 83.13
C GLY A 107 11.01 -8.75 84.12
N LEU A 108 10.98 -9.72 85.05
CA LEU A 108 10.00 -9.86 86.13
C LEU A 108 10.62 -9.50 87.49
N LYS A 109 10.10 -8.47 88.15
CA LYS A 109 10.59 -7.99 89.47
C LYS A 109 9.76 -8.56 90.63
N PRO A 110 10.38 -9.13 91.70
CA PRO A 110 9.65 -9.66 92.85
C PRO A 110 8.72 -8.67 93.55
N SER A 111 9.10 -7.39 93.62
CA SER A 111 8.29 -6.34 94.25
C SER A 111 6.95 -6.09 93.57
N GLU A 112 6.79 -6.54 92.32
CA GLU A 112 5.55 -6.41 91.53
C GLU A 112 4.68 -7.68 91.63
N ILE A 113 5.16 -8.74 92.31
CA ILE A 113 4.45 -10.01 92.49
C ILE A 113 3.76 -10.03 93.85
N GLU A 114 2.44 -10.23 93.85
CA GLU A 114 1.65 -10.39 95.07
C GLU A 114 1.28 -11.87 95.27
N ILE A 115 1.49 -12.43 96.47
CA ILE A 115 1.20 -13.84 96.77
C ILE A 115 -0.17 -13.99 97.44
N ASP A 116 -1.03 -14.82 96.86
CA ASP A 116 -2.36 -15.18 97.35
C ASP A 116 -2.25 -16.26 98.47
N ALA A 117 -1.58 -15.94 99.58
CA ALA A 117 -1.40 -16.87 100.70
C ALA A 117 -2.43 -16.63 101.81
N THR A 118 -3.06 -17.71 102.29
CA THR A 118 -3.79 -17.74 103.58
C THR A 118 -2.80 -17.43 104.72
N SER A 119 -3.29 -16.99 105.89
CA SER A 119 -2.48 -16.49 107.02
C SER A 119 -1.43 -17.46 107.60
N GLU A 120 -1.18 -18.60 106.97
CA GLU A 120 -0.31 -19.71 107.38
C GLU A 120 1.12 -19.59 106.83
N TRP A 121 1.30 -18.91 105.68
CA TRP A 121 2.62 -18.68 105.06
C TRP A 121 3.12 -17.24 105.28
N GLN A 122 4.39 -17.12 105.65
CA GLN A 122 5.11 -15.85 105.68
C GLN A 122 6.11 -15.82 104.53
N VAL A 123 6.05 -14.78 103.71
CA VAL A 123 6.89 -14.62 102.52
C VAL A 123 7.70 -13.35 102.62
N ASN A 124 8.94 -13.40 102.17
CA ASN A 124 9.83 -12.25 102.11
C ASN A 124 10.71 -12.33 100.86
N TYR A 125 11.31 -11.24 100.41
CA TYR A 125 12.17 -11.25 99.22
C TYR A 125 13.46 -10.45 99.44
N ASP A 126 14.46 -10.74 98.61
CA ASP A 126 15.75 -10.06 98.61
C ASP A 126 16.25 -9.85 97.17
N GLU A 127 17.02 -8.78 96.97
CA GLU A 127 17.62 -8.41 95.69
C GLU A 127 19.15 -8.41 95.81
N GLU A 128 19.78 -9.37 95.13
CA GLU A 128 21.22 -9.43 94.96
C GLU A 128 21.63 -8.78 93.62
N ASP A 129 22.92 -8.54 93.38
CA ASP A 129 23.42 -7.87 92.16
C ASP A 129 22.91 -8.52 90.86
N ARG A 130 22.92 -9.86 90.82
CA ARG A 130 22.50 -10.65 89.63
C ARG A 130 21.17 -11.37 89.76
N PHE A 131 20.70 -11.61 90.99
CA PHE A 131 19.55 -12.47 91.25
C PHE A 131 18.46 -11.76 92.05
N PHE A 132 17.24 -12.19 91.81
CA PHE A 132 16.08 -11.94 92.65
C PHE A 132 15.73 -13.22 93.42
N SER A 133 15.43 -13.12 94.72
CA SER A 133 15.05 -14.27 95.57
C SER A 133 13.76 -14.01 96.36
N ILE A 134 12.91 -15.04 96.55
CA ILE A 134 11.72 -15.03 97.42
C ILE A 134 11.81 -16.21 98.40
N TYR A 135 11.68 -15.96 99.70
CA TYR A 135 11.75 -16.93 100.80
C TYR A 135 10.35 -17.25 101.36
N PHE A 136 10.08 -18.53 101.62
CA PHE A 136 8.79 -19.03 102.10
C PHE A 136 8.96 -19.77 103.44
N LEU A 137 8.20 -19.35 104.45
CA LEU A 137 8.18 -19.94 105.79
C LEU A 137 6.74 -20.28 106.20
N HIS A 138 6.54 -21.49 106.73
CA HIS A 138 5.24 -21.94 107.25
C HIS A 138 5.20 -21.76 108.77
N GLN A 139 4.07 -21.36 109.35
CA GLN A 139 4.01 -20.95 110.75
C GLN A 139 4.00 -22.09 111.78
N SER A 140 3.62 -23.30 111.38
CA SER A 140 3.64 -24.52 112.19
C SER A 140 4.35 -25.65 111.46
N GLU A 141 4.62 -26.75 112.15
CA GLU A 141 5.09 -27.96 111.49
C GLU A 141 4.08 -28.39 110.41
N LEU A 142 4.59 -28.76 109.22
CA LEU A 142 3.83 -29.25 108.08
C LEU A 142 4.52 -30.50 107.54
N LYS A 143 3.82 -31.64 107.53
CA LYS A 143 4.32 -32.88 106.94
C LYS A 143 3.73 -33.02 105.54
N LEU A 144 4.58 -33.19 104.54
CA LEU A 144 4.22 -33.55 103.18
C LEU A 144 4.51 -35.03 102.97
N ASN A 145 3.46 -35.83 102.81
CA ASN A 145 3.61 -37.22 102.40
C ASN A 145 4.12 -37.32 100.94
N PRO A 146 4.65 -38.48 100.51
CA PRO A 146 4.99 -38.71 99.11
C PRO A 146 3.84 -38.30 98.17
N SER A 147 4.16 -37.54 97.12
CA SER A 147 3.21 -36.95 96.16
C SER A 147 2.25 -35.86 96.67
N GLU A 148 2.31 -35.46 97.95
CA GLU A 148 1.58 -34.28 98.41
C GLU A 148 2.25 -32.99 97.95
N LYS A 149 1.44 -31.91 97.87
CA LYS A 149 1.89 -30.63 97.32
C LYS A 149 1.36 -29.43 98.08
N ILE A 150 2.17 -28.38 98.08
CA ILE A 150 1.89 -27.02 98.52
C ILE A 150 1.59 -26.19 97.28
N GLN A 151 0.58 -25.32 97.37
CA GLN A 151 0.14 -24.50 96.26
C GLN A 151 0.00 -23.04 96.69
N LEU A 152 0.63 -22.11 95.96
CA LEU A 152 0.68 -20.67 96.26
C LEU A 152 0.36 -19.85 95.00
N GLY A 153 -0.60 -18.92 95.06
CA GLY A 153 -0.98 -18.08 93.91
C GLY A 153 -0.14 -16.81 93.76
N PHE A 154 0.20 -16.42 92.53
CA PHE A 154 0.94 -15.22 92.14
C PHE A 154 0.03 -14.29 91.32
N LEU A 155 -0.06 -13.02 91.72
CA LEU A 155 -0.95 -12.00 91.16
C LEU A 155 -0.17 -10.77 90.62
N LYS A 156 -0.78 -10.03 89.69
CA LYS A 156 -0.32 -8.74 89.09
C LYS A 156 1.01 -8.74 88.30
N LEU A 157 1.18 -9.64 87.34
CA LEU A 157 2.38 -9.69 86.48
C LEU A 157 2.36 -8.64 85.34
N THR A 158 3.42 -7.83 85.16
CA THR A 158 3.61 -6.87 84.03
C THR A 158 5.04 -6.87 83.47
N ALA A 159 5.25 -6.60 82.17
CA ALA A 159 6.57 -6.42 81.55
C ALA A 159 6.66 -5.25 80.56
N ASN A 160 7.79 -4.54 80.59
CA ASN A 160 8.08 -3.37 79.75
C ASN A 160 9.06 -3.73 78.60
N ASN A 161 8.55 -4.19 77.44
CA ASN A 161 9.13 -4.10 76.08
C ASN A 161 8.54 -5.19 75.18
N ARG A 162 8.38 -4.88 73.89
CA ARG A 162 7.57 -5.68 72.95
C ARG A 162 8.36 -6.75 72.17
N THR A 163 9.36 -7.37 72.81
CA THR A 163 10.15 -8.49 72.28
C THR A 163 10.28 -9.62 73.32
N VAL A 164 10.36 -10.88 72.87
CA VAL A 164 10.40 -12.10 73.71
C VAL A 164 11.69 -12.21 74.55
N LYS A 165 11.61 -12.62 75.84
CA LYS A 165 12.77 -12.83 76.77
C LYS A 165 12.66 -14.12 77.62
N SER A 166 13.76 -14.80 77.97
CA SER A 166 13.77 -16.06 78.78
C SER A 166 14.93 -16.15 79.78
N SER A 167 14.75 -16.79 80.95
CA SER A 167 15.76 -16.98 82.02
C SER A 167 15.46 -18.19 82.94
N ASN A 168 16.38 -18.60 83.81
CA ASN A 168 16.21 -19.77 84.71
C ASN A 168 15.73 -19.42 86.12
N VAL A 169 14.86 -20.24 86.71
CA VAL A 169 14.31 -20.15 88.08
C VAL A 169 14.68 -21.40 88.90
N GLU A 170 15.11 -21.21 90.15
CA GLU A 170 15.60 -22.26 91.07
C GLU A 170 14.78 -22.29 92.37
N LEU A 171 14.41 -23.48 92.89
CA LEU A 171 13.86 -23.72 94.23
C LEU A 171 14.94 -24.29 95.13
N LEU A 172 15.29 -23.63 96.23
CA LEU A 172 16.29 -24.10 97.18
C LEU A 172 15.70 -24.36 98.56
N TYR A 173 16.08 -25.45 99.22
CA TYR A 173 15.66 -25.83 100.57
C TYR A 173 16.73 -26.71 101.25
N GLY A 174 16.57 -27.00 102.55
CA GLY A 174 17.59 -27.73 103.32
C GLY A 174 18.85 -26.90 103.59
N GLY A 175 19.79 -27.47 104.37
CA GLY A 175 21.07 -26.84 104.66
C GLY A 175 21.45 -26.85 106.15
N ARG A 176 22.75 -27.07 106.37
CA ARG A 176 23.44 -27.30 107.65
C ARG A 176 23.14 -26.30 108.76
N ASP A 177 22.78 -25.07 108.40
CA ASP A 177 22.57 -23.96 109.35
C ASP A 177 21.09 -23.71 109.72
N VAL A 178 20.13 -24.32 109.02
CA VAL A 178 18.70 -23.99 109.14
C VAL A 178 17.89 -25.16 109.70
N GLY A 179 18.15 -26.39 109.25
CA GLY A 179 17.55 -27.62 109.82
C GLY A 179 16.02 -27.68 109.89
N LEU A 180 15.31 -26.84 109.11
CA LEU A 180 13.84 -26.73 109.15
C LEU A 180 13.12 -27.69 108.20
N VAL A 181 13.84 -28.38 107.32
CA VAL A 181 13.27 -29.41 106.44
C VAL A 181 13.99 -30.72 106.71
N LEU A 182 13.20 -31.75 107.06
CA LEU A 182 13.67 -33.09 107.38
C LEU A 182 13.05 -34.10 106.42
N GLN A 183 13.69 -35.26 106.28
CA GLN A 183 13.20 -36.34 105.44
C GLN A 183 13.24 -37.69 106.19
N GLY A 184 12.19 -38.50 106.02
CA GLY A 184 12.09 -39.86 106.55
C GLY A 184 11.53 -39.96 107.98
N GLU A 185 11.04 -41.15 108.34
CA GLU A 185 10.35 -41.40 109.64
C GLU A 185 11.22 -41.16 110.88
N ASN A 186 12.56 -41.19 110.74
CA ASN A 186 13.50 -40.91 111.82
C ASN A 186 13.88 -39.42 111.94
N GLU A 187 13.22 -38.52 111.18
CA GLU A 187 13.45 -37.07 111.21
C GLU A 187 14.91 -36.66 110.90
N GLU A 188 15.51 -37.22 109.84
CA GLU A 188 16.88 -36.87 109.45
C GLU A 188 16.95 -35.45 108.86
N VAL A 189 17.92 -34.66 109.34
CA VAL A 189 18.14 -33.29 108.86
C VAL A 189 18.80 -33.32 107.49
N ILE A 190 18.22 -32.62 106.52
CA ILE A 190 18.83 -32.45 105.21
C ILE A 190 20.02 -31.48 105.36
N GLU A 191 21.23 -32.05 105.51
CA GLU A 191 22.46 -31.29 105.84
C GLU A 191 22.98 -30.39 104.69
N ASP A 192 22.68 -30.70 103.43
CA ASP A 192 23.10 -29.91 102.27
C ASP A 192 21.95 -29.06 101.72
N LYS A 193 22.26 -27.87 101.19
CA LYS A 193 21.26 -27.00 100.52
C LYS A 193 20.95 -27.62 99.15
N VAL A 194 19.78 -28.23 99.02
CA VAL A 194 19.30 -28.94 97.82
C VAL A 194 18.50 -27.99 96.93
N SER A 195 18.54 -28.16 95.59
CA SER A 195 17.79 -27.28 94.70
C SER A 195 17.32 -27.88 93.37
N SER A 196 16.04 -27.67 93.05
CA SER A 196 15.48 -27.97 91.72
C SER A 196 15.42 -26.72 90.83
N ARG A 197 15.53 -26.87 89.50
CA ARG A 197 15.65 -25.74 88.54
C ARG A 197 14.81 -25.94 87.27
N ILE A 198 14.14 -24.88 86.80
CA ILE A 198 13.38 -24.84 85.52
C ILE A 198 13.62 -23.52 84.75
N THR A 199 13.52 -23.53 83.41
CA THR A 199 13.64 -22.32 82.55
C THR A 199 12.28 -21.68 82.29
N VAL A 200 12.18 -20.34 82.31
CA VAL A 200 10.93 -19.55 82.12
C VAL A 200 11.06 -18.43 81.06
N SER A 201 10.06 -18.20 80.19
CA SER A 201 10.03 -17.17 79.10
C SER A 201 8.86 -16.16 79.14
N VAL A 202 8.93 -14.97 78.50
CA VAL A 202 7.92 -13.87 78.49
C VAL A 202 7.71 -13.22 77.07
N ILE A 203 6.45 -12.97 76.58
CA ILE A 203 6.09 -12.51 75.17
C ILE A 203 4.99 -11.37 75.09
N ASN A 204 4.99 -10.49 74.05
CA ASN A 204 4.03 -9.34 73.79
C ASN A 204 3.61 -9.13 72.26
N TYR A 205 2.39 -8.64 71.92
CA TYR A 205 1.79 -8.57 70.52
C TYR A 205 1.09 -7.21 70.11
N PRO A 206 1.35 -6.55 68.93
CA PRO A 206 0.67 -5.32 68.42
C PRO A 206 -0.48 -5.53 67.37
N SER A 207 -1.39 -4.54 67.20
CA SER A 207 -2.76 -4.73 66.63
C SER A 207 -3.18 -4.09 65.27
N LYS A 208 -2.33 -3.34 64.51
CA LYS A 208 -2.71 -2.69 63.21
C LYS A 208 -1.80 -3.10 62.03
N THR A 209 -2.36 -3.33 60.84
CA THR A 209 -1.64 -3.98 59.70
C THR A 209 -1.46 -3.14 58.42
N GLN A 210 -2.32 -2.16 58.10
CA GLN A 210 -2.21 -1.34 56.86
C GLN A 210 -2.16 0.15 57.18
N ILE A 211 -1.08 0.82 56.77
CA ILE A 211 -0.90 2.27 56.98
C ILE A 211 -1.59 3.10 55.87
N PRO A 212 -2.31 4.18 56.21
CA PRO A 212 -2.98 5.10 55.28
C PRO A 212 -2.02 6.12 54.60
N LEU A 213 -0.81 5.72 54.19
CA LEU A 213 0.12 6.62 53.48
C LEU A 213 0.09 6.38 51.97
N GLN A 214 -0.02 7.47 51.21
CA GLN A 214 0.14 7.46 49.75
C GLN A 214 1.09 8.55 49.31
N PHE A 215 1.64 8.41 48.10
CA PHE A 215 2.46 9.44 47.47
C PHE A 215 1.77 10.03 46.24
N ARG A 216 2.16 11.24 45.86
CA ARG A 216 1.80 11.90 44.61
C ARG A 216 3.04 12.61 44.05
N VAL A 217 3.33 12.41 42.78
CA VAL A 217 4.32 13.23 42.06
C VAL A 217 3.62 14.53 41.65
N LEU A 218 4.15 15.66 42.07
CA LEU A 218 3.62 17.00 41.78
C LEU A 218 4.26 17.52 40.48
N GLY A 219 3.91 16.90 39.37
CA GLY A 219 4.51 17.15 38.06
C GLY A 219 4.74 15.85 37.30
N SER A 220 5.72 15.84 36.40
CA SER A 220 6.14 14.62 35.70
C SER A 220 6.96 13.70 36.61
N ASN A 221 6.74 12.40 36.51
CA ASN A 221 7.63 11.39 37.08
C ASN A 221 8.74 10.97 36.09
N ALA A 222 8.78 11.55 34.90
CA ALA A 222 9.85 11.38 33.93
C ALA A 222 10.88 12.51 34.03
N ILE A 223 12.16 12.17 33.88
CA ILE A 223 13.30 13.09 33.86
C ILE A 223 14.18 12.82 32.64
N LEU A 224 14.89 13.87 32.19
CA LEU A 224 15.75 13.77 31.02
C LEU A 224 17.06 13.04 31.35
N ASN A 225 17.37 12.02 30.56
CA ASN A 225 18.57 11.21 30.67
C ASN A 225 19.56 11.48 29.54
N ASP A 226 20.26 12.60 29.62
CA ASP A 226 21.27 13.05 28.64
C ASP A 226 22.67 13.26 29.26
N GLY A 227 22.79 13.09 30.58
CA GLY A 227 24.01 13.27 31.36
C GLY A 227 24.43 14.70 31.65
N THR A 228 23.69 15.70 31.18
CA THR A 228 24.04 17.11 31.31
C THR A 228 22.95 17.94 31.95
N THR A 229 21.69 17.59 31.72
CA THR A 229 20.56 18.42 32.11
C THR A 229 20.22 18.26 33.59
N GLN A 230 20.04 19.40 34.27
CA GLN A 230 19.59 19.46 35.66
C GLN A 230 18.06 19.33 35.70
N ASN A 231 17.57 18.25 36.30
CA ASN A 231 16.14 17.97 36.47
C ASN A 231 15.67 18.38 37.86
N THR A 232 14.36 18.69 37.96
CA THR A 232 13.67 18.95 39.23
C THR A 232 12.44 18.05 39.35
N LEU A 233 12.28 17.39 40.50
CA LEU A 233 11.11 16.57 40.83
C LEU A 233 10.44 17.12 42.08
N ARG A 234 9.11 17.09 42.13
CA ARG A 234 8.35 17.44 43.33
C ARG A 234 7.46 16.28 43.74
N LEU A 235 7.46 15.93 45.02
CA LEU A 235 6.79 14.75 45.57
C LEU A 235 5.99 15.16 46.80
N LYS A 236 4.81 14.58 47.00
CA LYS A 236 4.02 14.73 48.24
C LYS A 236 3.66 13.36 48.79
N VAL A 237 4.07 13.06 50.01
CA VAL A 237 3.62 11.88 50.77
C VAL A 237 2.60 12.36 51.79
N PHE A 238 1.40 11.79 51.79
CA PHE A 238 0.28 12.29 52.58
C PHE A 238 -0.57 11.16 53.16
N ASN A 239 -1.27 11.49 54.25
CA ASN A 239 -2.27 10.63 54.84
C ASN A 239 -3.52 10.59 53.93
N SER A 240 -3.81 9.42 53.36
CA SER A 240 -4.90 9.19 52.40
C SER A 240 -5.92 8.20 52.99
N PRO A 241 -7.22 8.33 52.69
CA PRO A 241 -8.22 7.38 53.16
C PRO A 241 -7.87 5.92 52.83
N LEU A 242 -8.18 5.00 53.74
CA LEU A 242 -8.05 3.56 53.49
C LEU A 242 -9.12 3.08 52.49
N SER A 243 -8.94 1.90 51.90
CA SER A 243 -9.86 1.32 50.90
C SER A 243 -11.30 1.12 51.40
N ASN A 244 -11.48 1.03 52.73
CA ASN A 244 -12.79 0.99 53.40
C ASN A 244 -13.38 2.38 53.69
N ASN A 245 -12.84 3.44 53.09
CA ASN A 245 -13.22 4.84 53.25
C ASN A 245 -13.02 5.44 54.67
N THR A 246 -12.30 4.73 55.55
CA THR A 246 -11.93 5.28 56.86
C THR A 246 -10.80 6.30 56.73
N ARG A 247 -10.85 7.34 57.55
CA ARG A 247 -9.90 8.48 57.57
C ARG A 247 -9.12 8.50 58.89
N PRO A 248 -8.26 7.50 59.14
CA PRO A 248 -7.48 7.44 60.36
C PRO A 248 -6.53 8.63 60.50
N ILE A 249 -6.39 9.16 61.71
CA ILE A 249 -5.32 10.12 62.04
C ILE A 249 -4.02 9.34 62.25
N LEU A 250 -2.96 9.75 61.57
CA LEU A 250 -1.63 9.19 61.80
C LEU A 250 -0.97 9.95 62.94
N LEU A 251 -0.71 9.27 64.05
CA LEU A 251 0.02 9.84 65.18
C LEU A 251 1.52 9.83 64.89
N LEU A 252 2.15 10.97 65.11
CA LEU A 252 3.59 11.18 64.95
C LEU A 252 4.19 11.61 66.30
N ASN A 253 5.47 11.31 66.48
CA ASN A 253 6.26 11.78 67.62
C ASN A 253 7.69 12.10 67.14
N GLN A 254 8.55 12.53 68.07
CA GLN A 254 9.93 12.89 67.74
C GLN A 254 10.80 11.72 67.26
N SER A 255 10.37 10.46 67.46
CA SER A 255 11.04 9.30 66.90
C SER A 255 10.46 8.85 65.56
N SER A 256 9.39 9.49 65.06
CA SER A 256 8.86 9.28 63.72
C SER A 256 9.80 9.86 62.66
N LYS A 257 9.98 9.14 61.54
CA LYS A 257 10.96 9.55 60.51
C LYS A 257 10.48 9.20 59.11
N PHE A 258 10.79 10.07 58.15
CA PHE A 258 10.68 9.81 56.71
C PHE A 258 12.08 9.90 56.09
N ILE A 259 12.58 8.84 55.48
CA ILE A 259 13.91 8.79 54.87
C ILE A 259 13.75 8.64 53.36
N VAL A 260 14.18 9.64 52.61
CA VAL A 260 14.17 9.65 51.15
C VAL A 260 15.51 9.10 50.65
N SER A 261 15.48 8.09 49.78
CA SER A 261 16.70 7.54 49.20
C SER A 261 16.55 7.06 47.76
N PHE A 262 17.67 6.88 47.05
CA PHE A 262 17.70 6.33 45.68
C PHE A 262 19.02 5.61 45.40
N GLU A 263 19.05 4.82 44.33
CA GLU A 263 20.25 4.06 43.94
C GLU A 263 21.23 4.88 43.10
N ARG A 264 22.53 4.56 43.26
CA ARG A 264 23.63 5.16 42.48
C ARG A 264 24.44 4.06 41.79
N GLY A 265 24.67 4.21 40.50
CA GLY A 265 25.47 3.28 39.70
C GLY A 265 25.20 3.37 38.20
N ASP A 266 25.84 2.50 37.42
CA ASP A 266 25.65 2.40 35.98
C ASP A 266 24.71 1.22 35.62
N HIS A 267 23.53 1.20 36.23
CA HIS A 267 22.48 0.20 36.01
C HIS A 267 21.11 0.87 35.86
N PRO A 268 20.09 0.20 35.29
CA PRO A 268 18.79 0.80 35.03
C PRO A 268 18.11 1.40 36.27
N ASP A 269 18.25 0.76 37.43
CA ASP A 269 17.59 1.19 38.66
C ASP A 269 18.24 2.42 39.34
N ALA A 270 19.47 2.78 38.92
CA ALA A 270 20.19 3.91 39.49
C ALA A 270 19.64 5.26 38.99
N LEU A 271 19.32 6.16 39.91
CA LEU A 271 18.86 7.51 39.58
C LEU A 271 20.01 8.40 39.11
N VAL A 272 21.21 8.22 39.68
CA VAL A 272 22.44 8.95 39.29
C VAL A 272 23.61 7.97 39.10
N LYS A 273 24.58 8.29 38.25
CA LYS A 273 25.71 7.42 37.92
C LYS A 273 26.96 7.71 38.76
N THR A 274 27.29 8.98 38.97
CA THR A 274 28.57 9.40 39.59
C THR A 274 28.39 10.10 40.95
N THR A 275 29.46 10.15 41.75
CA THR A 275 29.48 10.91 43.01
C THR A 275 29.28 12.41 42.78
N THR A 276 29.78 12.95 41.67
CA THR A 276 29.58 14.36 41.29
C THR A 276 28.10 14.66 41.06
N GLN A 277 27.39 13.79 40.34
CA GLN A 277 25.94 13.92 40.13
C GLN A 277 25.19 13.81 41.47
N LEU A 278 25.52 12.83 42.32
CA LEU A 278 24.93 12.68 43.65
C LEU A 278 25.09 13.93 44.51
N ASN A 279 26.31 14.49 44.57
CA ASN A 279 26.60 15.67 45.38
C ASN A 279 25.92 16.94 44.86
N GLY A 280 25.52 16.96 43.59
CA GLY A 280 24.70 18.02 43.02
C GLY A 280 23.25 17.99 43.50
N VAL A 281 22.71 16.82 43.85
CA VAL A 281 21.30 16.66 44.23
C VAL A 281 20.97 17.38 45.54
N GLN A 282 19.88 18.13 45.54
CA GLN A 282 19.34 18.80 46.72
C GLN A 282 17.91 18.35 46.96
N ILE A 283 17.56 17.91 48.18
CA ILE A 283 16.18 17.56 48.56
C ILE A 283 15.72 18.48 49.69
N ALA A 284 14.75 19.33 49.42
CA ALA A 284 14.20 20.30 50.36
C ALA A 284 12.73 20.02 50.67
N VAL A 285 12.30 20.25 51.91
CA VAL A 285 10.89 20.23 52.32
C VAL A 285 10.25 21.60 52.14
N THR A 286 9.03 21.67 51.62
CA THR A 286 8.31 22.94 51.40
C THR A 286 7.89 23.61 52.71
N ASP A 287 7.44 22.82 53.69
CA ASP A 287 7.04 23.31 55.02
C ASP A 287 8.10 22.98 56.07
N THR A 288 9.06 23.90 56.23
CA THR A 288 10.14 23.81 57.21
C THR A 288 9.68 24.06 58.65
N ASN A 289 8.45 24.53 58.86
CA ASN A 289 7.87 24.70 60.19
C ASN A 289 7.36 23.37 60.74
N SER A 290 6.79 22.52 59.88
CA SER A 290 6.28 21.19 60.27
C SER A 290 7.33 20.09 60.21
N TRP A 291 8.44 20.29 59.50
CA TRP A 291 9.46 19.26 59.27
C TRP A 291 10.89 19.81 59.46
N ALA A 292 11.77 18.99 60.00
CA ALA A 292 13.21 19.19 59.99
C ALA A 292 13.87 18.25 58.97
N SER A 293 14.89 18.72 58.27
CA SER A 293 15.65 17.91 57.30
C SER A 293 17.11 17.75 57.73
N GLU A 294 17.67 16.57 57.53
CA GLU A 294 19.08 16.24 57.77
C GLU A 294 19.64 15.44 56.58
N HIS A 295 20.86 15.76 56.16
CA HIS A 295 21.55 15.06 55.08
C HIS A 295 23.02 14.86 55.43
N THR A 296 23.53 13.66 55.21
CA THR A 296 24.96 13.35 55.32
C THR A 296 25.60 13.42 53.92
N ALA A 297 26.67 14.19 53.79
CA ALA A 297 27.38 14.36 52.52
C ALA A 297 27.80 13.01 51.89
N ASN A 298 27.78 12.93 50.56
CA ASN A 298 28.08 11.73 49.77
C ASN A 298 27.14 10.53 49.99
N THR A 299 26.02 10.71 50.70
CA THR A 299 24.99 9.66 50.85
C THR A 299 23.78 9.97 49.97
N PRO A 300 23.12 8.95 49.38
CA PRO A 300 21.88 9.12 48.65
C PRO A 300 20.66 9.13 49.58
N GLN A 301 20.80 9.52 50.85
CA GLN A 301 19.75 9.41 51.86
C GLN A 301 19.52 10.73 52.60
N TRP A 302 18.29 11.24 52.56
CA TRP A 302 17.87 12.45 53.28
C TRP A 302 16.81 12.07 54.32
N SER A 303 16.99 12.55 55.54
CA SER A 303 16.14 12.26 56.68
C SER A 303 15.23 13.45 56.99
N PHE A 304 13.95 13.19 57.22
CA PHE A 304 12.95 14.18 57.61
C PHE A 304 12.22 13.77 58.89
N THR A 305 12.27 14.62 59.90
CA THR A 305 11.64 14.40 61.21
C THR A 305 10.50 15.39 61.42
N PRO A 306 9.30 14.94 61.85
CA PRO A 306 8.18 15.83 62.07
C PRO A 306 8.36 16.65 63.34
N LYS A 307 8.03 17.93 63.25
CA LYS A 307 7.82 18.83 64.41
C LYS A 307 6.36 18.83 64.89
N ILE A 308 5.48 18.25 64.07
CA ILE A 308 4.05 18.04 64.36
C ILE A 308 3.81 16.65 64.96
N ASN A 309 2.72 16.51 65.71
CA ASN A 309 2.38 15.28 66.43
C ASN A 309 1.32 14.41 65.72
N GLN A 310 0.78 14.85 64.60
CA GLN A 310 -0.19 14.08 63.82
C GLN A 310 -0.29 14.55 62.36
N LEU A 311 -0.74 13.65 61.48
CA LEU A 311 -1.21 13.98 60.12
C LEU A 311 -2.69 13.64 60.01
N THR A 312 -3.50 14.65 59.74
CA THR A 312 -4.90 14.47 59.32
C THR A 312 -4.97 14.22 57.81
N GLU A 313 -6.16 13.89 57.30
CA GLU A 313 -6.36 13.57 55.88
C GLU A 313 -5.82 14.68 54.96
N GLY A 314 -5.06 14.30 53.93
CA GLY A 314 -4.45 15.21 52.95
C GLY A 314 -3.21 15.96 53.44
N GLN A 315 -2.92 15.95 54.75
CA GLN A 315 -1.67 16.47 55.31
C GLN A 315 -0.53 15.48 55.10
N GLY A 316 0.68 16.03 54.99
CA GLY A 316 1.85 15.23 54.66
C GLY A 316 3.12 16.05 54.53
N ILE A 317 4.12 15.44 53.92
CA ILE A 317 5.39 16.07 53.56
C ILE A 317 5.45 16.32 52.06
N GLU A 318 5.80 17.53 51.66
CA GLU A 318 6.06 17.90 50.27
C GLU A 318 7.55 18.19 50.08
N LEU A 319 8.17 17.55 49.10
CA LEU A 319 9.60 17.49 48.85
C LEU A 319 9.90 17.99 47.43
N THR A 320 10.90 18.86 47.30
CA THR A 320 11.47 19.28 46.01
C THR A 320 12.90 18.76 45.89
N ILE A 321 13.14 17.95 44.87
CA ILE A 321 14.45 17.41 44.50
C ILE A 321 14.96 18.23 43.32
N SER A 322 16.08 18.92 43.47
CA SER A 322 16.65 19.83 42.46
C SER A 322 18.07 19.41 42.05
N ASN A 323 18.53 19.96 40.92
CA ASN A 323 19.87 19.74 40.35
C ASN A 323 20.18 18.27 40.03
N LEU A 324 19.14 17.48 39.73
CA LEU A 324 19.28 16.05 39.46
C LEU A 324 19.77 15.83 38.03
N VAL A 325 21.03 15.47 37.86
CA VAL A 325 21.62 15.10 36.56
C VAL A 325 21.79 13.58 36.50
N THR A 326 21.30 12.95 35.44
CA THR A 326 21.34 11.48 35.28
C THR A 326 21.97 11.08 33.95
N SER A 327 22.84 10.05 34.00
CA SER A 327 23.53 9.44 32.85
C SER A 327 23.67 7.92 32.98
N SER A 328 22.87 7.30 33.85
CA SER A 328 22.76 5.84 33.96
C SER A 328 21.90 5.30 32.82
N ALA A 329 21.79 3.98 32.66
CA ALA A 329 20.97 3.39 31.60
C ALA A 329 19.52 3.91 31.64
N SER A 330 18.95 4.31 30.49
CA SER A 330 17.54 4.75 30.41
C SER A 330 16.59 3.66 30.89
N GLY A 331 15.46 4.05 31.49
CA GLY A 331 14.51 3.13 32.11
C GLY A 331 14.00 3.64 33.45
N LEU A 332 13.30 2.78 34.18
CA LEU A 332 12.76 3.11 35.50
C LEU A 332 13.86 3.05 36.56
N ALA A 333 14.00 4.13 37.33
CA ALA A 333 14.67 4.14 38.63
C ALA A 333 13.64 4.38 39.72
N CYS A 334 14.02 4.17 40.98
CA CYS A 334 13.11 4.40 42.11
C CYS A 334 13.68 5.44 43.08
N ILE A 335 12.77 6.26 43.60
CA ILE A 335 12.98 6.99 44.84
C ILE A 335 12.21 6.23 45.93
N TYR A 336 12.92 5.85 46.98
CA TYR A 336 12.37 5.15 48.14
C TYR A 336 12.08 6.15 49.25
N ILE A 337 10.93 6.02 49.91
CA ILE A 337 10.61 6.75 51.12
C ILE A 337 10.31 5.74 52.23
N ASP A 338 11.28 5.52 53.11
CA ASP A 338 11.12 4.72 54.31
C ASP A 338 10.42 5.54 55.40
N TYR A 339 9.37 5.00 56.00
CA TYR A 339 8.67 5.60 57.12
C TYR A 339 8.83 4.74 58.38
N GLN A 340 9.10 5.40 59.51
CA GLN A 340 9.38 4.73 60.78
C GLN A 340 8.58 5.34 61.92
N ASN A 341 8.18 4.51 62.88
CA ASN A 341 7.52 4.88 64.14
C ASN A 341 6.27 5.75 63.95
N ILE A 342 5.36 5.35 63.07
CA ILE A 342 4.08 6.05 62.86
C ILE A 342 2.98 5.34 63.67
N GLY A 343 2.68 5.85 64.87
CA GLY A 343 1.63 5.32 65.75
C GLY A 343 1.83 3.85 66.14
N SER A 344 0.81 3.02 65.92
CA SER A 344 0.86 1.56 66.16
C SER A 344 0.98 0.76 64.85
N TYR A 345 1.38 1.41 63.76
CA TYR A 345 1.60 0.75 62.46
C TYR A 345 3.04 0.24 62.35
N PRO A 346 3.27 -0.85 61.58
CA PRO A 346 4.62 -1.29 61.27
C PRO A 346 5.36 -0.27 60.39
N ASP A 347 6.68 -0.23 60.52
CA ASP A 347 7.57 0.50 59.62
C ASP A 347 7.48 -0.06 58.21
N GLY A 348 7.73 0.77 57.19
CA GLY A 348 7.67 0.33 55.81
C GLY A 348 8.23 1.33 54.81
N ARG A 349 8.03 1.04 53.51
CA ARG A 349 8.61 1.78 52.39
C ARG A 349 7.57 2.11 51.33
N LEU A 350 7.62 3.33 50.81
CA LEU A 350 6.98 3.72 49.56
C LEU A 350 8.02 3.70 48.44
N VAL A 351 7.67 3.11 47.30
CA VAL A 351 8.52 3.02 46.10
C VAL A 351 7.92 3.93 45.03
N ILE A 352 8.67 4.97 44.66
CA ILE A 352 8.22 5.98 43.70
C ILE A 352 9.00 5.78 42.40
N PRO A 353 8.37 5.28 41.33
CA PRO A 353 9.04 5.07 40.05
C PRO A 353 9.29 6.41 39.33
N ILE A 354 10.53 6.61 38.92
CA ILE A 354 11.02 7.73 38.12
C ILE A 354 11.50 7.20 36.78
N GLU A 355 10.95 7.72 35.69
CA GLU A 355 11.33 7.33 34.34
C GLU A 355 12.51 8.19 33.84
N LYS A 356 13.66 7.58 33.61
CA LYS A 356 14.80 8.22 32.94
C LYS A 356 14.70 7.99 31.45
N THR A 357 14.44 9.06 30.71
CA THR A 357 14.15 8.97 29.27
C THR A 357 14.88 10.07 28.50
N PRO A 358 15.35 9.79 27.27
CA PRO A 358 15.88 10.83 26.37
C PRO A 358 14.78 11.76 25.83
N LEU A 359 13.50 11.41 26.03
CA LEU A 359 12.30 12.14 25.60
C LEU A 359 11.51 12.62 26.81
N LEU A 360 11.34 13.93 26.97
CA LEU A 360 10.56 14.51 28.07
C LEU A 360 9.27 15.15 27.54
N TYR A 361 8.16 14.97 28.26
CA TYR A 361 6.90 15.67 28.00
C TYR A 361 6.74 16.84 28.98
N SER A 362 6.46 18.04 28.48
CA SER A 362 6.15 19.23 29.28
C SER A 362 4.90 19.91 28.73
N GLY A 363 3.78 19.77 29.44
CA GLY A 363 2.48 20.22 28.96
C GLY A 363 2.09 19.53 27.65
N GLN A 364 2.01 20.30 26.56
CA GLN A 364 1.73 19.80 25.20
C GLN A 364 3.00 19.56 24.37
N ASN A 365 4.18 19.87 24.89
CA ASN A 365 5.43 19.82 24.17
C ASN A 365 6.26 18.58 24.52
N VAL A 366 7.09 18.16 23.59
CA VAL A 366 8.04 17.05 23.70
C VAL A 366 9.45 17.60 23.50
N GLY A 367 10.37 17.32 24.42
CA GLY A 367 11.79 17.63 24.31
C GLY A 367 12.60 16.36 24.05
N ILE A 368 13.41 16.36 23.01
CA ILE A 368 14.45 15.35 22.77
C ILE A 368 15.77 15.94 23.28
N ARG A 369 16.36 15.37 24.34
CA ARG A 369 17.53 15.96 25.03
C ARG A 369 17.30 17.43 25.47
N ASN A 370 16.08 17.77 25.83
CA ASN A 370 15.69 19.09 26.32
C ASN A 370 14.61 18.96 27.40
N ASN A 371 14.77 19.68 28.53
CA ASN A 371 13.84 19.68 29.66
C ASN A 371 12.85 20.85 29.69
N ASP A 372 13.02 21.86 28.83
CA ASP A 372 12.16 23.04 28.72
C ASP A 372 11.79 23.30 27.24
N PRO A 373 11.08 22.38 26.56
CA PRO A 373 10.69 22.58 25.17
C PRO A 373 9.71 23.75 25.02
N ARG A 374 10.10 24.80 24.28
CA ARG A 374 9.24 25.96 23.96
C ARG A 374 8.43 25.80 22.68
N ILE A 375 8.69 24.73 21.94
CA ILE A 375 7.98 24.33 20.73
C ILE A 375 7.46 22.89 20.90
N HIS A 376 6.46 22.47 20.11
CA HIS A 376 5.78 21.19 20.30
C HIS A 376 6.71 19.97 20.28
N LEU A 377 7.72 19.98 19.41
CA LEU A 377 8.81 19.01 19.44
C LEU A 377 10.14 19.78 19.36
N ALA A 378 10.81 19.95 20.49
CA ALA A 378 12.12 20.58 20.56
C ALA A 378 13.23 19.52 20.58
N ILE A 379 14.34 19.75 19.88
CA ILE A 379 15.44 18.79 19.72
C ILE A 379 16.77 19.47 20.08
N GLY A 380 17.44 18.97 21.11
CA GLY A 380 18.77 19.40 21.54
C GLY A 380 18.83 20.73 22.29
N ASP A 381 17.99 21.70 21.93
CA ASP A 381 17.80 22.96 22.63
C ASP A 381 16.30 23.21 22.89
N ASN A 382 15.95 24.39 23.41
CA ASN A 382 14.58 24.76 23.72
C ASN A 382 13.77 25.36 22.58
N ASP A 383 14.36 25.59 21.41
CA ASP A 383 13.76 26.44 20.38
C ASP A 383 14.01 26.01 18.91
N THR A 384 14.62 24.84 18.72
CA THR A 384 14.87 24.18 17.45
C THR A 384 14.09 22.87 17.34
N GLY A 385 13.34 22.66 16.26
CA GLY A 385 12.55 21.45 16.05
C GLY A 385 11.27 21.66 15.24
N LEU A 386 10.20 20.94 15.58
CA LEU A 386 8.93 20.94 14.82
C LEU A 386 7.80 21.50 15.67
N GLN A 387 6.94 22.32 15.06
CA GLN A 387 5.77 22.87 15.73
C GLN A 387 4.55 22.87 14.81
N GLN A 388 3.40 22.52 15.37
CA GLN A 388 2.12 22.73 14.72
C GLN A 388 1.61 24.12 15.08
N GLN A 389 1.38 24.98 14.08
CA GLN A 389 1.04 26.40 14.29
C GLN A 389 -0.46 26.72 14.07
N GLY A 390 -1.26 25.67 13.88
CA GLY A 390 -2.69 25.74 13.60
C GLY A 390 -3.21 24.41 13.05
N ASP A 391 -4.50 24.35 12.75
CA ASP A 391 -5.07 23.17 12.07
C ASP A 391 -4.43 23.02 10.67
N GLY A 392 -3.79 21.87 10.43
CA GLY A 392 -3.10 21.58 9.17
C GLY A 392 -1.78 22.32 8.90
N GLU A 393 -1.23 23.07 9.88
CA GLU A 393 0.02 23.81 9.68
C GLU A 393 1.21 23.17 10.40
N LEU A 394 2.29 22.86 9.68
CA LEU A 394 3.51 22.28 10.23
C LEU A 394 4.70 23.19 9.94
N ALA A 395 5.50 23.51 10.95
CA ALA A 395 6.65 24.38 10.82
C ALA A 395 7.92 23.80 11.47
N ILE A 396 9.07 24.14 10.88
CA ILE A 396 10.42 23.84 11.35
C ILE A 396 10.99 25.13 11.96
N TYR A 397 11.44 25.04 13.20
CA TYR A 397 12.01 26.14 13.97
C TYR A 397 13.51 25.93 14.17
N THR A 398 14.26 27.02 14.21
CA THR A 398 15.62 27.09 14.77
C THR A 398 15.78 28.42 15.48
N ASN A 399 16.37 28.46 16.67
CA ASN A 399 16.58 29.71 17.43
C ASN A 399 15.28 30.53 17.58
N ASN A 400 14.20 29.85 17.98
CA ASN A 400 12.86 30.42 18.22
C ASN A 400 12.26 31.14 17.01
N SER A 401 12.73 30.82 15.81
CA SER A 401 12.31 31.48 14.59
C SER A 401 11.97 30.44 13.54
N GLU A 402 10.80 30.62 12.95
CA GLU A 402 10.29 29.77 11.89
C GLU A 402 11.22 29.85 10.67
N ARG A 403 11.68 28.69 10.19
CA ARG A 403 12.54 28.58 9.00
C ARG A 403 11.79 28.05 7.80
N VAL A 404 10.97 27.04 8.03
CA VAL A 404 10.16 26.39 7.01
C VAL A 404 8.77 26.19 7.56
N ARG A 405 7.74 26.42 6.76
CA ARG A 405 6.34 26.13 7.09
C ARG A 405 5.65 25.47 5.94
N VAL A 406 4.74 24.55 6.24
CA VAL A 406 3.64 24.12 5.39
C VAL A 406 2.36 24.66 6.03
N ASN A 407 1.66 25.56 5.35
CA ASN A 407 0.40 26.10 5.85
C ASN A 407 -0.78 25.14 5.58
N ASN A 408 -1.95 25.47 6.09
CA ASN A 408 -3.17 24.64 5.96
C ASN A 408 -3.73 24.56 4.54
N GLN A 409 -3.21 25.36 3.61
CA GLN A 409 -3.50 25.31 2.17
C GLN A 409 -2.46 24.47 1.39
N GLY A 410 -1.50 23.86 2.08
CA GLY A 410 -0.42 23.08 1.50
C GLY A 410 0.63 23.92 0.75
N SER A 411 0.80 25.18 1.11
CA SER A 411 1.86 26.06 0.60
C SER A 411 3.09 25.99 1.51
N VAL A 412 4.27 25.85 0.92
CA VAL A 412 5.55 25.77 1.62
C VAL A 412 6.22 27.15 1.65
N GLY A 413 6.46 27.71 2.83
CA GLY A 413 7.27 28.90 3.03
C GLY A 413 8.67 28.53 3.53
N ILE A 414 9.72 29.15 2.98
CA ILE A 414 11.09 29.11 3.49
C ILE A 414 11.50 30.55 3.78
N GLY A 415 11.77 30.89 5.05
CA GLY A 415 12.06 32.28 5.47
C GLY A 415 10.86 33.23 5.47
N THR A 416 9.63 32.69 5.40
CA THR A 416 8.37 33.46 5.47
C THR A 416 7.28 32.64 6.15
N ASN A 417 6.53 33.28 7.05
CA ASN A 417 5.37 32.67 7.73
C ASN A 417 4.06 32.86 6.95
N SER A 418 4.10 33.61 5.84
CA SER A 418 2.96 33.91 4.98
C SER A 418 3.33 33.58 3.54
N PRO A 419 3.49 32.29 3.18
CA PRO A 419 3.81 31.91 1.80
C PRO A 419 2.70 32.40 0.86
N ALA A 420 3.04 33.28 -0.09
CA ALA A 420 2.12 33.85 -1.07
C ALA A 420 1.88 32.91 -2.27
N ALA A 421 2.62 31.80 -2.33
CA ALA A 421 2.57 30.80 -3.38
C ALA A 421 2.85 29.40 -2.81
N LYS A 422 2.64 28.36 -3.63
CA LYS A 422 2.84 26.95 -3.24
C LYS A 422 4.26 26.65 -2.74
N LEU A 423 5.25 27.38 -3.23
CA LEU A 423 6.59 27.46 -2.65
C LEU A 423 7.00 28.94 -2.63
N HIS A 424 7.24 29.51 -1.46
CA HIS A 424 7.70 30.90 -1.28
C HIS A 424 9.00 30.89 -0.48
N VAL A 425 10.13 31.19 -1.14
CA VAL A 425 11.43 31.36 -0.48
C VAL A 425 11.69 32.87 -0.33
N ASN A 426 11.92 33.33 0.89
CA ASN A 426 12.15 34.74 1.22
C ASN A 426 13.47 34.90 1.98
N GLY A 427 14.27 35.92 1.64
CA GLY A 427 15.50 36.28 2.36
C GLY A 427 16.81 35.61 1.92
N GLY A 428 16.89 35.05 0.70
CA GLY A 428 18.14 34.48 0.14
C GLY A 428 17.96 33.78 -1.22
N ASP A 429 19.05 33.18 -1.75
CA ASP A 429 19.04 32.41 -3.01
C ASP A 429 18.46 31.00 -2.82
N ALA A 430 17.62 30.55 -3.76
CA ALA A 430 17.14 29.17 -3.85
C ALA A 430 17.91 28.41 -4.94
N VAL A 431 18.91 27.62 -4.55
CA VAL A 431 19.72 26.83 -5.49
C VAL A 431 19.08 25.44 -5.68
N ILE A 432 18.75 25.08 -6.93
CA ILE A 432 18.21 23.76 -7.29
C ILE A 432 19.17 23.08 -8.28
N SER A 433 19.88 22.04 -7.85
CA SER A 433 20.94 21.36 -8.63
C SER A 433 20.43 20.41 -9.73
N GLY A 434 19.31 20.74 -10.40
CA GLY A 434 18.66 19.92 -11.42
C GLY A 434 17.68 20.71 -12.30
N ARG A 435 16.91 20.02 -13.17
CA ARG A 435 15.87 20.67 -13.99
C ARG A 435 14.67 21.07 -13.11
N VAL A 436 14.16 22.29 -13.27
CA VAL A 436 13.05 22.88 -12.49
C VAL A 436 11.86 23.14 -13.43
N ALA A 437 10.67 22.65 -13.06
CA ALA A 437 9.41 23.06 -13.68
C ALA A 437 8.70 24.05 -12.74
N ILE A 438 8.46 25.30 -13.17
CA ILE A 438 7.84 26.37 -12.36
C ILE A 438 6.41 26.60 -12.87
N ARG A 439 5.44 25.95 -12.24
CA ARG A 439 4.02 26.00 -12.65
C ARG A 439 3.22 26.93 -11.71
N THR A 440 2.36 27.79 -12.25
CA THR A 440 1.33 28.51 -11.47
C THR A 440 0.00 27.75 -11.51
N THR A 441 -1.07 28.26 -10.87
CA THR A 441 -2.42 27.63 -10.93
C THR A 441 -3.12 27.83 -12.27
N ASN A 442 -2.65 28.78 -13.10
CA ASN A 442 -3.10 28.99 -14.47
C ASN A 442 -2.03 29.74 -15.32
N PRO A 443 -0.84 29.17 -15.51
CA PRO A 443 0.25 29.87 -16.17
C PRO A 443 -0.09 30.08 -17.63
N GLN A 444 0.08 31.32 -18.11
CA GLN A 444 0.15 31.55 -19.55
C GLN A 444 1.50 31.11 -20.11
N ILE A 445 2.50 30.65 -19.32
CA ILE A 445 3.88 30.27 -19.74
C ILE A 445 4.47 29.25 -18.74
N ASP A 446 5.14 28.17 -19.18
CA ASP A 446 5.64 27.06 -18.33
C ASP A 446 6.95 27.32 -17.55
N LEU A 447 7.78 28.29 -17.95
CA LEU A 447 8.95 28.77 -17.21
C LEU A 447 9.08 30.29 -17.37
N ALA A 448 8.70 31.06 -16.35
CA ALA A 448 8.81 32.53 -16.35
C ALA A 448 10.18 33.00 -15.83
N ILE A 449 10.72 34.10 -16.39
CA ILE A 449 12.01 34.71 -16.00
C ILE A 449 11.80 36.22 -15.82
N GLY A 450 11.85 36.71 -14.57
CA GLY A 450 11.84 38.14 -14.23
C GLY A 450 10.46 38.77 -13.97
N ASP A 451 9.42 38.36 -14.70
CA ASP A 451 8.03 38.81 -14.54
C ASP A 451 7.05 37.70 -14.99
N ASN A 452 5.75 37.99 -15.11
CA ASN A 452 4.74 37.02 -15.56
C ASN A 452 4.55 36.99 -17.09
N ASP A 453 5.36 37.73 -17.85
CA ASP A 453 5.14 37.96 -19.28
C ASP A 453 6.36 37.72 -20.18
N THR A 454 7.47 37.34 -19.56
CA THR A 454 8.75 37.02 -20.18
C THR A 454 9.20 35.62 -19.71
N GLY A 455 9.47 34.71 -20.65
CA GLY A 455 9.82 33.32 -20.30
C GLY A 455 9.71 32.31 -21.44
N LEU A 456 9.84 31.02 -21.11
CA LEU A 456 9.64 29.88 -22.00
C LEU A 456 8.28 29.22 -21.75
N GLN A 457 7.41 29.21 -22.75
CA GLN A 457 6.12 28.54 -22.68
C GLN A 457 6.10 27.29 -23.54
N GLN A 458 5.58 26.19 -23.01
CA GLN A 458 5.10 25.08 -23.80
C GLN A 458 3.63 25.32 -24.22
N GLN A 459 3.38 25.71 -25.47
CA GLN A 459 2.02 25.97 -25.97
C GLN A 459 1.35 24.69 -26.50
N GLY A 460 0.96 23.80 -25.58
CA GLY A 460 0.43 22.49 -25.94
C GLY A 460 1.54 21.48 -26.21
N ASP A 461 1.19 20.29 -26.71
CA ASP A 461 2.18 19.23 -26.90
C ASP A 461 3.21 19.61 -27.99
N GLY A 462 4.50 19.57 -27.64
CA GLY A 462 5.62 19.81 -28.55
C GLY A 462 5.96 21.26 -28.94
N ILE A 463 5.16 22.28 -28.61
CA ILE A 463 5.47 23.68 -28.98
C ILE A 463 6.23 24.37 -27.84
N LEU A 464 7.43 24.90 -28.08
CA LEU A 464 8.21 25.70 -27.13
C LEU A 464 8.38 27.14 -27.63
N ALA A 465 7.91 28.14 -26.89
CA ALA A 465 7.95 29.54 -27.28
C ALA A 465 8.65 30.43 -26.24
N ILE A 466 9.35 31.46 -26.71
CA ILE A 466 10.00 32.51 -25.93
C ILE A 466 9.11 33.76 -26.01
N TYR A 467 8.74 34.27 -24.84
CA TYR A 467 7.92 35.47 -24.68
C TYR A 467 8.75 36.62 -24.12
N THR A 468 8.43 37.84 -24.54
CA THR A 468 8.80 39.07 -23.83
C THR A 468 7.66 40.08 -23.88
N ASN A 469 7.31 40.70 -22.74
CA ASN A 469 6.23 41.69 -22.66
C ASN A 469 4.91 41.16 -23.26
N ASN A 470 4.48 39.97 -22.81
CA ASN A 470 3.25 39.27 -23.20
C ASN A 470 3.12 38.93 -24.69
N ALA A 471 4.21 39.07 -25.46
CA ALA A 471 4.22 38.78 -26.88
C ALA A 471 5.26 37.71 -27.18
N GLU A 472 4.81 36.71 -27.93
CA GLU A 472 5.69 35.70 -28.46
C GLU A 472 6.73 36.32 -29.38
N ARG A 473 8.00 36.07 -29.10
CA ARG A 473 9.13 36.54 -29.91
C ARG A 473 9.70 35.43 -30.75
N VAL A 474 9.83 34.25 -30.14
CA VAL A 474 10.34 33.06 -30.81
C VAL A 474 9.40 31.91 -30.52
N ARG A 475 9.11 31.07 -31.50
CA ARG A 475 8.41 29.81 -31.29
C ARG A 475 9.14 28.70 -31.98
N ILE A 476 9.24 27.56 -31.33
CA ILE A 476 9.55 26.26 -31.91
C ILE A 476 8.24 25.50 -31.88
N ASN A 477 7.66 25.21 -33.05
CA ASN A 477 6.42 24.43 -33.08
C ASN A 477 6.69 22.94 -32.82
N SER A 478 5.61 22.14 -32.70
CA SER A 478 5.68 20.69 -32.50
C SER A 478 6.43 19.93 -33.61
N ASP A 479 6.58 20.55 -34.78
CA ASP A 479 7.30 20.00 -35.94
C ASP A 479 8.78 20.42 -35.96
N GLY A 480 9.25 21.14 -34.94
CA GLY A 480 10.62 21.63 -34.82
C GLY A 480 10.94 22.86 -35.69
N LYS A 481 9.93 23.55 -36.24
CA LYS A 481 10.12 24.78 -37.02
C LYS A 481 10.23 25.99 -36.09
N VAL A 482 11.14 26.90 -36.40
CA VAL A 482 11.41 28.12 -35.61
C VAL A 482 10.77 29.35 -36.27
N GLY A 483 9.94 30.08 -35.54
CA GLY A 483 9.39 31.39 -35.93
C GLY A 483 10.02 32.49 -35.09
N ILE A 484 10.35 33.63 -35.68
CA ILE A 484 10.75 34.86 -34.99
C ILE A 484 9.78 35.98 -35.41
N GLY A 485 8.97 36.47 -34.49
CA GLY A 485 7.98 37.54 -34.73
C GLY A 485 6.67 37.10 -35.39
N LEU A 486 6.45 35.81 -35.63
CA LEU A 486 5.19 35.23 -36.14
C LEU A 486 4.84 33.94 -35.39
N THR A 487 3.54 33.69 -35.24
CA THR A 487 2.98 32.46 -34.68
C THR A 487 2.64 31.42 -35.75
N ASP A 488 2.35 31.86 -36.99
CA ASP A 488 2.12 31.00 -38.15
C ASP A 488 3.43 30.76 -38.89
N ILE A 489 3.97 29.55 -38.76
CA ILE A 489 5.32 29.18 -39.22
C ILE A 489 5.18 28.17 -40.37
N SER A 490 5.24 28.68 -41.60
CA SER A 490 5.16 27.83 -42.79
C SER A 490 6.46 27.05 -43.05
N HIS A 491 7.63 27.57 -42.62
CA HIS A 491 8.95 27.04 -42.95
C HIS A 491 9.82 26.71 -41.72
N ARG A 492 10.87 25.89 -41.89
CA ARG A 492 11.78 25.47 -40.79
C ARG A 492 12.35 26.64 -39.98
N LEU A 493 12.59 27.78 -40.61
CA LEU A 493 12.88 29.06 -39.96
C LEU A 493 12.07 30.15 -40.68
N THR A 494 11.18 30.85 -39.97
CA THR A 494 10.43 32.00 -40.49
C THR A 494 10.76 33.23 -39.64
N ILE A 495 11.24 34.32 -40.25
CA ILE A 495 11.58 35.57 -39.53
C ILE A 495 10.75 36.70 -40.11
N TYR A 496 10.06 37.43 -39.25
CA TYR A 496 9.22 38.55 -39.63
C TYR A 496 9.62 39.81 -38.89
N SER A 497 9.67 40.92 -39.62
CA SER A 497 9.78 42.26 -39.06
C SER A 497 8.90 43.23 -39.84
N THR A 498 8.22 44.12 -39.12
CA THR A 498 7.41 45.20 -39.70
C THR A 498 8.26 46.35 -40.26
N ASP A 499 9.54 46.46 -39.88
CA ASP A 499 10.44 47.54 -40.30
C ASP A 499 11.35 47.18 -41.50
N LYS A 500 11.07 46.03 -42.15
CA LYS A 500 11.78 45.47 -43.30
C LYS A 500 13.24 45.04 -43.03
N LYS A 501 13.70 45.03 -41.78
CA LYS A 501 14.99 44.45 -41.39
C LYS A 501 14.77 43.05 -40.83
N THR A 502 14.83 42.04 -41.69
CA THR A 502 14.46 40.65 -41.34
C THR A 502 15.66 39.83 -40.84
N LEU A 503 16.69 39.61 -41.67
CA LEU A 503 17.89 38.86 -41.28
C LEU A 503 19.15 39.65 -41.66
N ARG A 504 20.04 39.87 -40.69
CA ARG A 504 21.36 40.50 -40.93
C ARG A 504 22.46 39.52 -40.56
N LEU A 505 23.26 39.11 -41.54
CA LEU A 505 24.49 38.33 -41.32
C LEU A 505 25.69 39.30 -41.28
N ILE A 506 26.45 39.31 -40.18
CA ILE A 506 27.57 40.24 -39.98
C ILE A 506 28.84 39.42 -39.70
N GLY A 507 29.91 39.68 -40.45
CA GLY A 507 31.25 39.16 -40.15
C GLY A 507 31.96 39.94 -39.03
N PRO A 508 33.14 39.50 -38.55
CA PRO A 508 33.80 40.01 -37.33
C PRO A 508 34.10 41.52 -37.29
N ASN A 509 34.05 42.25 -38.41
CA ASN A 509 34.40 43.67 -38.51
C ASN A 509 33.22 44.60 -38.87
N ASN A 510 31.98 44.25 -38.53
CA ASN A 510 30.77 45.06 -38.76
C ASN A 510 30.44 45.41 -40.24
N HIS A 511 31.23 44.94 -41.21
CA HIS A 511 31.08 45.22 -42.65
C HIS A 511 31.11 43.97 -43.54
N GLY A 512 30.41 42.90 -43.16
CA GLY A 512 29.96 41.86 -44.11
C GLY A 512 31.00 41.02 -44.85
N VAL A 513 32.31 41.23 -44.68
CA VAL A 513 33.33 40.37 -45.31
C VAL A 513 33.39 39.04 -44.56
N GLY A 514 33.01 37.96 -45.25
CA GLY A 514 33.06 36.59 -44.73
C GLY A 514 31.79 36.08 -44.03
N ALA A 515 30.69 36.85 -44.02
CA ALA A 515 29.41 36.35 -43.55
C ALA A 515 28.81 35.39 -44.59
N GLN A 516 28.72 34.11 -44.26
CA GLN A 516 28.22 33.06 -45.16
C GLN A 516 26.92 32.48 -44.60
N LEU A 517 25.90 32.33 -45.46
CA LEU A 517 24.77 31.42 -45.22
C LEU A 517 25.15 30.08 -45.84
N ASN A 518 25.90 29.28 -45.09
CA ASN A 518 26.40 27.98 -45.54
C ASN A 518 25.36 26.90 -45.21
N PHE A 519 24.79 26.26 -46.24
CA PHE A 519 23.78 25.20 -46.08
C PHE A 519 24.39 23.79 -45.97
N GLY A 520 25.71 23.66 -46.11
CA GLY A 520 26.48 22.54 -45.58
C GLY A 520 26.54 21.25 -46.41
N ASP A 521 25.81 21.10 -47.52
CA ASP A 521 25.66 19.81 -48.22
C ASP A 521 25.84 19.81 -49.74
N GLN A 522 26.38 20.88 -50.35
CA GLN A 522 26.66 20.98 -51.80
C GLN A 522 25.42 20.97 -52.74
N ASP A 523 24.18 21.08 -52.22
CA ASP A 523 22.93 21.09 -53.02
C ASP A 523 22.18 22.45 -53.03
N GLU A 524 21.20 22.59 -53.95
CA GLU A 524 20.57 23.84 -54.43
C GLU A 524 19.94 24.77 -53.37
N VAL A 525 20.06 26.09 -53.60
CA VAL A 525 19.40 27.14 -52.79
C VAL A 525 18.08 27.57 -53.45
N TYR A 526 16.95 27.34 -52.77
CA TYR A 526 15.64 27.85 -53.17
C TYR A 526 15.44 29.30 -52.71
N LEU A 527 15.43 30.25 -53.64
CA LEU A 527 15.08 31.65 -53.40
C LEU A 527 13.79 31.98 -54.15
N THR A 528 12.70 32.23 -53.41
CA THR A 528 11.39 32.62 -53.98
C THR A 528 10.90 33.89 -53.30
N GLU A 529 10.39 34.85 -54.07
CA GLU A 529 9.74 36.08 -53.58
C GLU A 529 8.28 36.09 -54.02
N ASN A 530 7.41 36.62 -53.16
CA ASN A 530 5.97 36.41 -53.20
C ASN A 530 5.19 37.41 -54.08
N GLU A 531 5.55 38.71 -54.12
CA GLU A 531 4.69 39.72 -54.78
C GLU A 531 5.20 40.30 -56.10
N ASP A 532 6.50 40.57 -56.26
CA ASP A 532 7.03 41.17 -57.48
C ASP A 532 7.52 40.11 -58.52
N LYS A 533 7.55 38.84 -58.10
CA LYS A 533 7.92 37.65 -58.89
C LYS A 533 9.27 37.77 -59.59
N LYS A 534 10.19 38.57 -59.04
CA LYS A 534 11.53 38.76 -59.61
C LYS A 534 12.59 38.48 -58.56
N LEU A 535 13.26 37.34 -58.71
CA LEU A 535 14.53 37.13 -58.03
C LEU A 535 15.59 38.04 -58.68
N LEU A 536 15.81 39.22 -58.10
CA LEU A 536 16.82 40.18 -58.57
C LEU A 536 18.17 39.93 -57.89
N ILE A 537 19.02 39.12 -58.51
CA ILE A 537 20.42 38.95 -58.06
C ILE A 537 21.26 40.07 -58.69
N HIS A 538 21.55 41.14 -57.92
CA HIS A 538 22.53 42.16 -58.32
C HIS A 538 23.94 41.56 -58.22
N ALA A 539 24.50 41.16 -59.36
CA ALA A 539 25.92 40.84 -59.50
C ALA A 539 26.53 41.85 -60.48
N ASP A 540 27.58 42.55 -60.06
CA ASP A 540 28.18 43.64 -60.85
C ASP A 540 28.77 43.19 -62.20
N THR A 541 28.99 41.89 -62.42
CA THR A 541 29.65 41.38 -63.64
C THR A 541 29.08 40.06 -64.21
N GLN A 542 28.92 39.00 -63.41
CA GLN A 542 28.41 37.69 -63.89
C GLN A 542 27.63 36.94 -62.81
N ILE A 543 26.64 36.15 -63.23
CA ILE A 543 26.12 35.02 -62.45
C ILE A 543 26.85 33.77 -62.96
N ASN A 544 27.93 33.39 -62.28
CA ASN A 544 28.62 32.14 -62.59
C ASN A 544 27.91 30.99 -61.86
N LEU A 545 27.13 30.20 -62.60
CA LEU A 545 26.52 28.96 -62.11
C LEU A 545 27.48 27.83 -62.46
N ASP A 546 28.38 27.49 -61.54
CA ASP A 546 29.38 26.40 -61.71
C ASP A 546 28.75 25.02 -61.51
N SER A 547 27.56 24.82 -62.08
CA SER A 547 26.82 23.57 -62.03
C SER A 547 26.91 22.84 -63.38
N THR A 548 26.77 21.52 -63.37
CA THR A 548 26.75 20.70 -64.59
C THR A 548 25.51 20.94 -65.45
N SER A 549 24.45 21.56 -64.91
CA SER A 549 23.19 21.86 -65.59
C SER A 549 22.43 23.02 -64.94
N VAL A 550 21.72 23.82 -65.75
CA VAL A 550 20.93 24.99 -65.33
C VAL A 550 19.46 24.77 -65.63
N GLY A 551 18.63 24.73 -64.59
CA GLY A 551 17.18 24.68 -64.69
C GLY A 551 16.57 26.09 -64.62
N ILE A 552 15.64 26.44 -65.51
CA ILE A 552 14.83 27.66 -65.40
C ILE A 552 13.37 27.24 -65.35
N GLY A 553 12.72 27.41 -64.19
CA GLY A 553 11.36 26.89 -63.95
C GLY A 553 11.29 25.36 -63.81
N ILE A 554 12.43 24.68 -63.59
CA ILE A 554 12.56 23.24 -63.32
C ILE A 554 13.72 22.96 -62.37
N THR A 555 13.50 22.00 -61.49
CA THR A 555 14.33 21.70 -60.32
C THR A 555 15.17 20.42 -60.46
N ASN A 556 15.16 19.78 -61.63
CA ASN A 556 16.07 18.70 -61.97
C ASN A 556 16.39 18.75 -63.47
N PRO A 557 17.24 19.69 -63.89
CA PRO A 557 17.57 19.87 -65.30
C PRO A 557 18.22 18.59 -65.86
N GLN A 558 17.57 17.93 -66.82
CA GLN A 558 18.04 16.67 -67.44
C GLN A 558 19.06 16.91 -68.56
N ALA A 559 19.40 18.17 -68.78
CA ALA A 559 20.35 18.65 -69.75
C ALA A 559 21.03 19.88 -69.19
N LYS A 560 22.20 20.21 -69.74
CA LYS A 560 23.00 21.36 -69.28
C LYS A 560 22.22 22.67 -69.21
N LEU A 561 21.19 22.83 -70.02
CA LEU A 561 20.20 23.88 -69.89
C LEU A 561 18.81 23.27 -70.09
N HIS A 562 17.94 23.41 -69.08
CA HIS A 562 16.56 22.93 -69.12
C HIS A 562 15.63 24.06 -68.70
N VAL A 563 14.86 24.61 -69.63
CA VAL A 563 13.86 25.65 -69.35
C VAL A 563 12.48 25.01 -69.37
N ASN A 564 11.69 25.23 -68.33
CA ASN A 564 10.36 24.66 -68.16
C ASN A 564 9.41 25.77 -67.70
N GLY A 565 8.17 25.78 -68.21
CA GLY A 565 7.14 26.73 -67.77
C GLY A 565 7.29 28.18 -68.26
N GLY A 566 8.12 28.47 -69.26
CA GLY A 566 8.25 29.80 -69.87
C GLY A 566 8.94 29.75 -71.24
N ASN A 567 9.02 30.88 -71.94
CA ASN A 567 9.72 30.97 -73.21
C ASN A 567 11.23 31.13 -72.98
N ALA A 568 12.04 30.28 -73.61
CA ALA A 568 13.45 30.59 -73.83
C ALA A 568 13.55 31.54 -75.03
N VAL A 569 13.59 32.85 -74.78
CA VAL A 569 13.74 33.86 -75.85
C VAL A 569 15.22 34.05 -76.13
N ILE A 570 15.68 33.50 -77.26
CA ILE A 570 17.05 33.66 -77.77
C ILE A 570 16.95 34.53 -79.03
N SER A 571 17.53 35.74 -79.00
CA SER A 571 17.42 36.71 -80.10
C SER A 571 18.39 36.45 -81.26
N GLY A 572 19.15 35.36 -81.21
CA GLY A 572 20.10 34.92 -82.25
C GLY A 572 19.84 33.49 -82.74
N LYS A 573 20.65 33.02 -83.70
CA LYS A 573 20.58 31.62 -84.19
C LYS A 573 20.93 30.64 -83.08
N VAL A 574 20.19 29.55 -82.97
CA VAL A 574 20.40 28.51 -81.95
C VAL A 574 21.09 27.30 -82.60
N GLY A 575 22.29 26.98 -82.13
CA GLY A 575 23.01 25.76 -82.51
C GLY A 575 22.84 24.68 -81.45
N ILE A 576 22.27 23.53 -81.83
CA ILE A 576 22.23 22.34 -80.97
C ILE A 576 23.27 21.35 -81.51
N GLY A 577 24.42 21.26 -80.83
CA GLY A 577 25.56 20.43 -81.27
C GLY A 577 26.53 21.12 -82.24
N THR A 578 26.33 22.41 -82.53
CA THR A 578 27.20 23.25 -83.35
C THR A 578 27.44 24.60 -82.69
N THR A 579 28.62 25.18 -82.90
CA THR A 579 28.94 26.55 -82.46
C THR A 579 28.71 27.58 -83.56
N THR A 580 28.37 27.15 -84.79
CA THR A 580 28.24 28.02 -85.97
C THR A 580 26.97 27.73 -86.81
N PRO A 581 25.76 27.88 -86.26
CA PRO A 581 24.50 27.59 -86.97
C PRO A 581 24.28 28.50 -88.21
N LYS A 582 23.98 27.94 -89.39
CA LYS A 582 23.63 28.72 -90.60
C LYS A 582 22.13 28.99 -90.75
N ILE A 583 21.26 28.09 -90.27
CA ILE A 583 19.79 28.26 -90.19
C ILE A 583 19.32 28.62 -88.76
N HIS A 584 18.04 28.97 -88.58
CA HIS A 584 17.51 29.51 -87.30
C HIS A 584 17.64 28.54 -86.13
N LEU A 585 17.30 27.27 -86.38
CA LEU A 585 17.55 26.16 -85.47
C LEU A 585 18.29 25.07 -86.25
N ALA A 586 19.62 25.05 -86.13
CA ALA A 586 20.47 24.02 -86.72
C ALA A 586 20.72 22.91 -85.70
N ILE A 587 20.58 21.65 -86.12
CA ILE A 587 20.69 20.48 -85.25
C ILE A 587 21.74 19.52 -85.82
N GLY A 588 22.79 19.22 -85.05
CA GLY A 588 23.83 18.23 -85.38
C GLY A 588 24.90 18.72 -86.37
N ASP A 589 24.50 19.47 -87.38
CA ASP A 589 25.36 20.17 -88.34
C ASP A 589 24.92 21.64 -88.47
N ASP A 590 25.23 22.31 -89.58
CA ASP A 590 24.83 23.70 -89.80
C ASP A 590 23.65 23.92 -90.77
N ASP A 591 23.12 22.87 -91.41
CA ASP A 591 22.14 22.94 -92.51
C ASP A 591 20.94 21.94 -92.46
N THR A 592 20.90 21.05 -91.46
CA THR A 592 19.76 20.18 -91.15
C THR A 592 18.93 20.75 -89.99
N GLY A 593 17.61 20.86 -90.16
CA GLY A 593 16.74 21.34 -89.09
C GLY A 593 15.45 22.03 -89.53
N LEU A 594 15.00 22.98 -88.71
CA LEU A 594 13.78 23.74 -88.94
C LEU A 594 14.11 25.11 -89.50
N GLN A 595 13.53 25.41 -90.65
CA GLN A 595 13.68 26.70 -91.29
C GLN A 595 12.31 27.33 -91.51
N GLN A 596 12.16 28.55 -90.98
CA GLN A 596 11.09 29.43 -91.37
C GLN A 596 11.38 29.98 -92.77
N GLN A 597 10.56 29.62 -93.74
CA GLN A 597 10.69 29.99 -95.16
C GLN A 597 9.76 31.16 -95.52
N GLY A 598 9.86 32.23 -94.73
CA GLY A 598 8.94 33.37 -94.76
C GLY A 598 7.80 33.24 -93.75
N ASP A 599 6.90 34.22 -93.74
CA ASP A 599 5.84 34.30 -92.74
C ASP A 599 4.86 33.12 -92.86
N GLY A 600 4.59 32.45 -91.75
CA GLY A 600 3.66 31.32 -91.65
C GLY A 600 4.06 30.03 -92.37
N ILE A 601 5.30 29.90 -92.87
CA ILE A 601 5.77 28.66 -93.52
C ILE A 601 6.86 28.00 -92.67
N LEU A 602 6.56 26.80 -92.19
CA LEU A 602 7.53 25.93 -91.51
C LEU A 602 7.87 24.76 -92.41
N ALA A 603 9.16 24.54 -92.63
CA ALA A 603 9.66 23.44 -93.43
C ALA A 603 10.76 22.68 -92.71
N ILE A 604 10.74 21.35 -92.90
CA ILE A 604 11.76 20.43 -92.41
C ILE A 604 12.77 20.21 -93.53
N TYR A 605 14.03 20.51 -93.23
CA TYR A 605 15.15 20.40 -94.15
C TYR A 605 16.09 19.28 -93.76
N THR A 606 16.56 18.55 -94.77
CA THR A 606 17.68 17.62 -94.68
C THR A 606 18.60 17.91 -95.86
N ASP A 607 19.90 18.09 -95.63
CA ASP A 607 20.86 18.40 -96.70
C ASP A 607 20.39 19.60 -97.55
N ASN A 608 19.84 20.62 -96.89
CA ASN A 608 19.28 21.81 -97.51
C ASN A 608 18.11 21.56 -98.53
N ILE A 609 17.40 20.43 -98.44
CA ILE A 609 16.20 20.08 -99.24
C ILE A 609 14.94 19.98 -98.36
N GLU A 610 13.82 20.57 -98.80
CA GLU A 610 12.50 20.49 -98.13
C GLU A 610 11.85 19.11 -98.31
N ARG A 611 11.59 18.41 -97.20
CA ARG A 611 10.94 17.08 -97.20
C ARG A 611 9.46 17.13 -96.86
N VAL A 612 9.15 17.98 -95.89
CA VAL A 612 7.81 18.18 -95.34
C VAL A 612 7.61 19.67 -95.18
N ARG A 613 6.43 20.12 -95.58
CA ARG A 613 6.00 21.50 -95.42
C ARG A 613 4.67 21.57 -94.71
N PHE A 614 4.59 22.57 -93.84
CA PHE A 614 3.37 23.16 -93.37
C PHE A 614 3.23 24.50 -94.09
N ASP A 615 2.28 24.60 -95.01
CA ASP A 615 2.02 25.87 -95.67
C ASP A 615 1.23 26.81 -94.76
N LYS A 616 1.15 28.08 -95.16
CA LYS A 616 0.39 29.10 -94.41
C LYS A 616 -1.11 28.83 -94.34
N GLN A 617 -1.64 27.91 -95.15
CA GLN A 617 -3.03 27.45 -95.11
C GLN A 617 -3.23 26.24 -94.17
N GLY A 618 -2.16 25.74 -93.54
CA GLY A 618 -2.16 24.61 -92.63
C GLY A 618 -2.39 23.27 -93.33
N ASN A 619 -1.96 23.15 -94.58
CA ASN A 619 -1.92 21.88 -95.29
C ASN A 619 -0.53 21.25 -95.12
N VAL A 620 -0.50 19.94 -94.88
CA VAL A 620 0.71 19.14 -94.77
C VAL A 620 0.98 18.46 -96.11
N GLY A 621 2.11 18.82 -96.70
CA GLY A 621 2.63 18.19 -97.90
C GLY A 621 3.77 17.24 -97.54
N ILE A 622 3.58 15.95 -97.83
CA ILE A 622 4.68 14.97 -97.81
C ILE A 622 5.00 14.65 -99.27
N GLY A 623 6.21 15.04 -99.69
CA GLY A 623 6.64 14.93 -101.10
C GLY A 623 6.02 15.96 -102.04
N THR A 624 5.38 17.01 -101.52
CA THR A 624 4.82 18.13 -102.31
C THR A 624 4.92 19.45 -101.54
N SER A 625 5.37 20.51 -102.21
CA SER A 625 5.42 21.86 -101.64
C SER A 625 4.09 22.63 -101.80
N ARG A 626 3.07 22.00 -102.43
CA ARG A 626 1.75 22.59 -102.72
C ARG A 626 0.60 21.62 -102.42
N PRO A 627 0.45 21.17 -101.15
CA PRO A 627 -0.65 20.28 -100.77
C PRO A 627 -2.02 20.91 -101.03
N LYS A 628 -2.93 20.14 -101.64
CA LYS A 628 -4.29 20.63 -102.00
C LYS A 628 -5.32 20.43 -100.89
N ARG A 629 -5.01 19.58 -99.90
CA ARG A 629 -5.87 19.19 -98.79
C ARG A 629 -5.02 19.05 -97.52
N LYS A 630 -5.68 18.89 -96.37
CA LYS A 630 -5.07 18.94 -95.04
C LYS A 630 -3.89 17.99 -94.85
N LEU A 631 -4.02 16.76 -95.33
CA LEU A 631 -2.89 15.86 -95.47
C LEU A 631 -2.94 15.32 -96.89
N GLN A 632 -1.90 15.63 -97.64
CA GLN A 632 -1.67 14.98 -98.91
C GLN A 632 -0.39 14.16 -98.78
N VAL A 633 -0.60 12.86 -98.63
CA VAL A 633 0.44 11.86 -98.88
C VAL A 633 0.28 11.42 -100.32
N VAL A 634 1.37 11.49 -101.06
CA VAL A 634 1.45 10.88 -102.38
C VAL A 634 2.18 9.54 -102.19
N GLY A 635 1.44 8.46 -101.88
CA GLY A 635 1.99 7.10 -101.62
C GLY A 635 1.13 6.17 -100.71
N ASP A 636 1.60 4.94 -100.49
CA ASP A 636 0.99 3.90 -99.61
C ASP A 636 1.09 4.24 -98.10
N LEU A 637 0.23 3.63 -97.26
CA LEU A 637 0.24 3.77 -95.80
C LEU A 637 0.31 2.40 -95.10
N ILE A 638 1.43 2.13 -94.44
CA ILE A 638 1.69 0.86 -93.73
C ILE A 638 1.38 1.05 -92.24
N LEU A 639 0.51 0.20 -91.67
CA LEU A 639 0.21 0.16 -90.23
C LEU A 639 0.71 -1.18 -89.61
N GLY A 640 1.90 -1.20 -89.00
CA GLY A 640 2.46 -2.39 -88.31
C GLY A 640 4.00 -2.48 -88.29
N LYS A 641 4.60 -3.30 -87.40
CA LYS A 641 6.07 -3.50 -87.22
C LYS A 641 6.64 -4.54 -88.21
N ASP A 642 7.92 -4.37 -88.58
CA ASP A 642 8.66 -5.15 -89.58
C ASP A 642 9.19 -6.51 -89.07
N GLU A 643 8.28 -7.40 -88.66
CA GLU A 643 8.56 -8.80 -88.31
C GLU A 643 7.55 -9.70 -89.05
N ILE A 644 8.03 -10.78 -89.69
CA ILE A 644 7.22 -11.71 -90.51
C ILE A 644 5.89 -12.05 -89.79
N ASN A 645 4.75 -11.81 -90.44
CA ASN A 645 3.36 -12.08 -90.00
C ASN A 645 2.77 -11.18 -88.87
N LYS A 646 3.17 -9.90 -88.74
CA LYS A 646 2.55 -8.99 -87.75
C LYS A 646 2.11 -7.60 -88.25
N LYS A 647 2.02 -7.36 -89.57
CA LYS A 647 1.51 -6.09 -90.14
C LYS A 647 0.02 -6.17 -90.47
N PHE A 648 -0.69 -5.05 -90.33
CA PHE A 648 -2.04 -4.84 -90.87
C PHE A 648 -1.97 -3.66 -91.82
N ILE A 649 -1.68 -3.91 -93.08
CA ILE A 649 -1.46 -2.82 -94.02
C ILE A 649 -2.79 -2.29 -94.51
N PHE A 650 -2.92 -0.96 -94.53
CA PHE A 650 -4.09 -0.26 -95.04
C PHE A 650 -3.80 0.09 -96.49
N HIS A 651 -4.07 -0.87 -97.35
CA HIS A 651 -4.04 -0.58 -98.76
C HIS A 651 -5.22 0.31 -99.09
N CYS A 652 -4.93 1.60 -99.31
CA CYS A 652 -5.88 2.58 -99.83
C CYS A 652 -5.50 2.85 -101.28
N ARG A 653 -6.03 2.05 -102.19
CA ARG A 653 -5.78 2.20 -103.62
C ARG A 653 -7.05 2.70 -104.29
N THR A 654 -6.87 3.64 -105.21
CA THR A 654 -7.96 4.19 -106.03
C THR A 654 -8.17 3.43 -107.34
N GLU A 655 -7.47 2.30 -107.55
CA GLU A 655 -7.67 1.45 -108.73
C GLU A 655 -8.92 0.56 -108.53
N GLY A 656 -10.03 0.87 -109.22
CA GLY A 656 -11.32 0.15 -109.15
C GLY A 656 -12.38 0.81 -108.25
N GLU A 657 -13.27 0.01 -107.63
CA GLU A 657 -14.37 0.45 -106.73
C GLU A 657 -13.88 1.07 -105.39
N GLY A 658 -12.55 1.09 -105.16
CA GLY A 658 -11.94 1.55 -103.92
C GLY A 658 -12.26 0.61 -102.76
N PHE A 659 -11.22 0.15 -102.07
CA PHE A 659 -11.40 -0.67 -100.89
C PHE A 659 -10.46 -0.21 -99.79
N LEU A 660 -10.86 -0.50 -98.56
CA LEU A 660 -9.91 -0.61 -97.46
C LEU A 660 -9.76 -2.08 -97.14
N GLN A 661 -8.55 -2.59 -97.36
CA GLN A 661 -8.21 -3.92 -96.92
C GLN A 661 -7.26 -3.82 -95.76
N ILE A 662 -7.51 -4.66 -94.78
CA ILE A 662 -6.65 -4.91 -93.64
C ILE A 662 -6.12 -6.32 -93.83
N THR A 663 -4.88 -6.43 -94.28
CA THR A 663 -4.24 -7.73 -94.51
C THR A 663 -2.85 -7.81 -93.92
N HIS A 664 -2.36 -9.04 -93.80
CA HIS A 664 -1.01 -9.36 -93.38
C HIS A 664 -0.15 -9.76 -94.58
N ASP A 665 1.16 -9.76 -94.34
CA ASP A 665 2.15 -10.25 -95.28
C ASP A 665 1.89 -11.73 -95.57
N LYS A 666 2.10 -12.16 -96.82
CA LYS A 666 2.02 -13.57 -97.18
C LYS A 666 3.14 -14.33 -96.48
N SER A 667 2.83 -15.51 -95.96
CA SER A 667 3.87 -16.37 -95.36
C SER A 667 4.94 -16.75 -96.41
N GLY A 668 6.18 -16.29 -96.21
CA GLY A 668 7.33 -16.44 -97.12
C GLY A 668 8.02 -15.08 -97.40
N ASP A 669 9.35 -15.05 -97.52
CA ASP A 669 10.24 -13.86 -97.56
C ASP A 669 10.07 -12.91 -98.77
N ASP A 670 8.94 -12.96 -99.48
CA ASP A 670 8.76 -12.26 -100.75
C ASP A 670 8.25 -10.81 -100.61
N ASP A 671 8.12 -10.26 -99.39
CA ASP A 671 7.58 -8.90 -99.14
C ASP A 671 6.25 -8.62 -99.88
N THR A 672 5.46 -9.68 -100.14
CA THR A 672 4.19 -9.64 -100.86
C THR A 672 3.00 -9.89 -99.94
N TRP A 673 1.83 -9.33 -100.28
CA TRP A 673 0.66 -9.27 -99.41
C TRP A 673 -0.27 -10.49 -99.55
N ASP A 674 -0.84 -11.00 -98.44
CA ASP A 674 -1.79 -12.13 -98.46
C ASP A 674 -3.23 -11.67 -98.71
N TRP A 675 -3.54 -11.38 -99.97
CA TRP A 675 -4.86 -10.91 -100.37
C TRP A 675 -5.94 -11.95 -100.05
N GLY A 676 -6.98 -11.54 -99.31
CA GLY A 676 -8.16 -12.38 -99.05
C GLY A 676 -8.19 -13.04 -97.68
N GLN A 677 -7.08 -13.06 -96.94
CA GLN A 677 -7.03 -13.69 -95.62
C GLN A 677 -7.36 -12.74 -94.47
N GLY A 678 -7.39 -11.43 -94.74
CA GLY A 678 -7.66 -10.40 -93.75
C GLY A 678 -9.12 -10.00 -93.60
N ILE A 679 -9.31 -8.80 -93.07
CA ILE A 679 -10.61 -8.14 -93.00
C ILE A 679 -10.73 -7.21 -94.19
N THR A 680 -11.78 -7.39 -94.98
CA THR A 680 -12.06 -6.50 -96.09
C THR A 680 -13.26 -5.63 -95.78
N LEU A 681 -13.06 -4.31 -95.89
CA LEU A 681 -14.08 -3.28 -95.79
C LEU A 681 -14.29 -2.70 -97.18
N LYS A 682 -15.38 -3.14 -97.81
CA LYS A 682 -15.84 -2.52 -99.06
C LYS A 682 -16.64 -1.27 -98.72
N ARG A 683 -16.52 -0.26 -99.58
CA ARG A 683 -17.44 0.88 -99.56
C ARG A 683 -18.87 0.33 -99.72
N GLY A 684 -19.75 0.59 -98.75
CA GLY A 684 -21.11 0.02 -98.70
C GLY A 684 -21.45 -0.85 -97.47
N GLY A 685 -20.50 -1.07 -96.55
CA GLY A 685 -20.79 -1.54 -95.19
C GLY A 685 -20.78 -3.06 -94.97
N LYS A 686 -20.22 -3.83 -95.91
CA LYS A 686 -20.04 -5.27 -95.74
C LYS A 686 -18.69 -5.58 -95.10
N VAL A 687 -18.67 -6.54 -94.16
CA VAL A 687 -17.45 -7.02 -93.50
C VAL A 687 -17.22 -8.49 -93.87
N GLY A 688 -16.10 -8.73 -94.56
CA GLY A 688 -15.60 -10.08 -94.83
C GLY A 688 -14.44 -10.41 -93.90
N ILE A 689 -14.51 -11.58 -93.23
CA ILE A 689 -13.38 -12.16 -92.48
C ILE A 689 -12.95 -13.42 -93.22
N GLY A 690 -11.73 -13.40 -93.77
CA GLY A 690 -11.22 -14.47 -94.64
C GLY A 690 -11.78 -14.43 -96.07
N THR A 691 -12.27 -13.27 -96.52
CA THR A 691 -12.71 -13.05 -97.91
C THR A 691 -12.65 -11.56 -98.29
N THR A 692 -12.36 -11.27 -99.56
CA THR A 692 -12.45 -9.92 -100.15
C THR A 692 -13.82 -9.60 -100.75
N ASP A 693 -14.73 -10.58 -100.81
CA ASP A 693 -16.07 -10.45 -101.40
C ASP A 693 -17.18 -11.02 -100.47
N PRO A 694 -17.53 -10.31 -99.38
CA PRO A 694 -18.58 -10.73 -98.45
C PRO A 694 -19.99 -10.76 -99.08
N GLN A 695 -20.72 -11.86 -98.87
CA GLN A 695 -22.10 -12.06 -99.38
C GLN A 695 -23.19 -11.66 -98.37
N ALA A 696 -22.85 -11.49 -97.10
CA ALA A 696 -23.74 -11.02 -96.03
C ALA A 696 -23.10 -9.86 -95.25
N LYS A 697 -23.85 -9.24 -94.32
CA LYS A 697 -23.34 -8.13 -93.48
C LYS A 697 -22.11 -8.53 -92.66
N LEU A 698 -22.18 -9.70 -92.01
CA LEU A 698 -21.04 -10.38 -91.41
C LEU A 698 -20.90 -11.74 -92.08
N HIS A 699 -19.86 -11.90 -92.91
CA HIS A 699 -19.51 -13.18 -93.53
C HIS A 699 -18.18 -13.65 -92.94
N VAL A 700 -18.24 -14.70 -92.11
CA VAL A 700 -17.08 -15.37 -91.54
C VAL A 700 -16.94 -16.74 -92.19
N VAL A 701 -15.80 -16.97 -92.85
CA VAL A 701 -15.42 -18.29 -93.34
C VAL A 701 -14.63 -19.00 -92.24
N GLY A 702 -15.30 -19.80 -91.38
CA GLY A 702 -14.67 -20.54 -90.27
C GLY A 702 -15.57 -20.74 -89.02
N ALA A 703 -15.03 -21.36 -87.97
CA ALA A 703 -15.73 -21.60 -86.69
C ALA A 703 -15.71 -20.38 -85.74
N ILE A 704 -16.71 -20.30 -84.84
CA ILE A 704 -16.87 -19.20 -83.86
C ILE A 704 -16.84 -19.78 -82.43
N ARG A 705 -16.02 -19.21 -81.54
CA ARG A 705 -15.94 -19.53 -80.10
C ARG A 705 -16.49 -18.37 -79.25
N VAL A 706 -17.28 -18.68 -78.22
CA VAL A 706 -17.84 -17.70 -77.25
C VAL A 706 -17.56 -18.17 -75.82
N ASP A 707 -16.84 -17.38 -75.01
CA ASP A 707 -16.24 -17.86 -73.75
C ASP A 707 -17.11 -17.73 -72.47
N SER A 708 -17.96 -16.70 -72.33
CA SER A 708 -18.63 -16.38 -71.05
C SER A 708 -20.15 -16.42 -71.14
N VAL A 709 -20.70 -17.62 -71.33
CA VAL A 709 -22.14 -17.86 -71.39
C VAL A 709 -22.72 -17.95 -69.94
N PRO A 710 -23.61 -17.03 -69.50
CA PRO A 710 -24.11 -16.97 -68.12
C PRO A 710 -24.93 -18.20 -67.67
N VAL A 711 -24.98 -18.47 -66.35
CA VAL A 711 -25.83 -19.51 -65.74
C VAL A 711 -27.14 -18.87 -65.26
N TRP A 712 -28.29 -19.43 -65.60
CA TRP A 712 -29.60 -18.89 -65.20
C TRP A 712 -30.61 -19.99 -64.84
N ASN A 713 -31.34 -19.82 -63.73
CA ASN A 713 -32.32 -20.79 -63.18
C ASN A 713 -33.64 -20.12 -62.78
N GLY A 714 -34.13 -19.19 -63.61
CA GLY A 714 -35.47 -18.58 -63.45
C GLY A 714 -36.60 -19.54 -63.85
N SER A 715 -37.86 -19.08 -63.74
CA SER A 715 -39.03 -19.80 -64.28
C SER A 715 -38.77 -20.16 -65.74
N SER A 716 -38.85 -21.46 -66.03
CA SER A 716 -38.31 -22.12 -67.23
C SER A 716 -38.92 -21.62 -68.55
N GLU A 717 -38.11 -20.96 -69.39
CA GLU A 717 -38.41 -20.62 -70.79
C GLU A 717 -37.12 -20.75 -71.63
N TYR A 718 -36.89 -21.91 -72.30
CA TYR A 718 -35.88 -22.21 -73.36
C TYR A 718 -34.36 -22.11 -73.05
N ASP A 719 -33.51 -22.98 -73.63
CA ASP A 719 -32.02 -22.96 -73.53
C ASP A 719 -31.34 -21.69 -74.12
N VAL A 720 -32.15 -20.72 -74.57
CA VAL A 720 -31.79 -19.30 -74.75
C VAL A 720 -32.89 -18.52 -74.02
N THR A 721 -32.69 -18.22 -72.73
CA THR A 721 -33.83 -17.86 -71.86
C THR A 721 -34.29 -16.42 -72.00
N TRP A 722 -35.61 -16.21 -72.03
CA TRP A 722 -36.24 -14.91 -71.75
C TRP A 722 -36.15 -14.63 -70.25
N ALA A 723 -35.05 -14.02 -69.79
CA ALA A 723 -34.88 -13.69 -68.38
C ALA A 723 -35.00 -12.19 -68.16
N ALA A 724 -36.05 -11.77 -67.45
CA ALA A 724 -36.15 -10.45 -66.85
C ALA A 724 -35.17 -10.32 -65.66
N TYR A 725 -33.87 -10.38 -65.95
CA TYR A 725 -32.85 -10.05 -64.96
C TYR A 725 -32.74 -8.53 -64.90
N LYS A 726 -33.32 -7.94 -63.84
CA LYS A 726 -33.17 -6.52 -63.52
C LYS A 726 -31.73 -6.25 -63.12
N ARG A 727 -30.87 -5.99 -64.11
CA ARG A 727 -29.55 -5.42 -63.86
C ARG A 727 -29.20 -4.32 -64.85
N SER A 728 -30.05 -3.30 -64.95
CA SER A 728 -29.66 -1.93 -65.29
C SER A 728 -30.87 -1.00 -65.20
N GLU A 729 -30.58 0.30 -65.13
CA GLU A 729 -31.49 1.43 -64.86
C GLU A 729 -32.55 1.71 -65.94
N ASP A 730 -32.78 0.79 -66.88
CA ASP A 730 -33.85 0.89 -67.88
C ASP A 730 -34.84 -0.28 -67.70
N PRO A 731 -36.08 -0.02 -67.25
CA PRO A 731 -37.11 -1.04 -67.07
C PRO A 731 -37.51 -1.78 -68.35
N ASN A 732 -37.15 -1.25 -69.53
CA ASN A 732 -37.62 -1.73 -70.83
C ASN A 732 -36.55 -2.41 -71.69
N ALA A 733 -35.30 -2.54 -71.23
CA ALA A 733 -34.24 -3.22 -71.97
C ALA A 733 -34.19 -4.73 -71.63
N HIS A 734 -34.63 -5.57 -72.57
CA HIS A 734 -34.53 -7.03 -72.48
C HIS A 734 -33.56 -7.54 -73.57
N LEU A 735 -32.36 -7.97 -73.17
CA LEU A 735 -31.36 -8.56 -74.07
C LEU A 735 -31.50 -10.09 -74.09
N ASN A 736 -31.40 -10.69 -75.28
CA ASN A 736 -31.35 -12.14 -75.44
C ASN A 736 -29.94 -12.64 -75.09
N TYR A 737 -29.84 -13.53 -74.10
CA TYR A 737 -28.57 -14.18 -73.74
C TYR A 737 -28.64 -15.68 -74.03
N ILE A 738 -27.52 -16.23 -74.49
CA ILE A 738 -27.26 -17.66 -74.43
C ILE A 738 -26.92 -17.98 -72.96
N ALA A 739 -27.53 -19.00 -72.33
CA ALA A 739 -27.35 -19.34 -70.91
C ALA A 739 -27.38 -20.86 -70.61
N ARG A 740 -26.94 -21.31 -69.42
CA ARG A 740 -26.96 -22.74 -68.98
C ARG A 740 -27.74 -23.00 -67.66
N GLU A 741 -28.42 -24.15 -67.51
CA GLU A 741 -29.19 -24.57 -66.31
C GLU A 741 -28.32 -25.18 -65.15
N GLY A 742 -28.71 -25.00 -63.88
CA GLY A 742 -28.07 -25.57 -62.67
C GLY A 742 -29.00 -25.75 -61.46
N SER A 743 -28.70 -26.65 -60.50
CA SER A 743 -29.64 -26.97 -59.38
C SER A 743 -28.97 -27.07 -58.00
N SER A 744 -27.81 -26.45 -57.80
CA SER A 744 -27.15 -26.42 -56.48
C SER A 744 -27.98 -25.65 -55.45
N GLU A 745 -27.98 -26.12 -54.20
CA GLU A 745 -28.57 -25.40 -53.06
C GLU A 745 -28.07 -23.95 -52.96
N ARG A 746 -26.82 -23.68 -53.36
CA ARG A 746 -26.23 -22.32 -53.41
C ARG A 746 -27.04 -21.31 -54.23
N TYR A 747 -27.89 -21.80 -55.14
CA TYR A 747 -28.73 -20.98 -56.01
C TYR A 747 -30.20 -20.97 -55.56
N LYS A 748 -30.56 -21.52 -54.38
CA LYS A 748 -31.94 -21.68 -53.90
C LYS A 748 -32.08 -21.24 -52.42
N GLN A 749 -33.26 -20.76 -52.02
CA GLN A 749 -33.61 -20.37 -50.65
C GLN A 749 -35.09 -20.72 -50.34
N ASN A 750 -35.50 -20.71 -49.07
CA ASN A 750 -36.86 -21.08 -48.61
C ASN A 750 -37.32 -22.47 -49.09
N ILE A 751 -36.47 -23.48 -48.90
CA ILE A 751 -36.74 -24.86 -49.34
C ILE A 751 -37.72 -25.52 -48.36
N MET A 752 -38.91 -25.86 -48.83
CA MET A 752 -39.98 -26.48 -48.05
C MET A 752 -40.61 -27.63 -48.85
N PRO A 753 -41.24 -28.63 -48.18
CA PRO A 753 -41.97 -29.68 -48.88
C PRO A 753 -43.03 -29.10 -49.82
N LEU A 754 -43.18 -29.70 -51.00
CA LEU A 754 -44.20 -29.29 -51.95
C LEU A 754 -45.55 -29.84 -51.48
N GLU A 755 -46.50 -28.95 -51.21
CA GLU A 755 -47.89 -29.32 -50.92
C GLU A 755 -48.72 -29.20 -52.21
N ASP A 756 -49.10 -30.33 -52.80
CA ASP A 756 -50.01 -30.40 -53.93
C ASP A 756 -50.76 -31.74 -53.91
N ASP A 757 -51.84 -31.85 -54.69
CA ASP A 757 -52.53 -33.11 -54.91
C ASP A 757 -51.84 -33.88 -56.04
N PHE A 758 -50.76 -34.59 -55.68
CA PHE A 758 -49.93 -35.34 -56.61
C PHE A 758 -50.71 -36.38 -57.42
N GLN A 759 -51.82 -36.91 -56.90
CA GLN A 759 -52.60 -37.96 -57.57
C GLN A 759 -53.30 -37.47 -58.84
N LYS A 760 -53.54 -36.16 -58.96
CA LYS A 760 -54.17 -35.57 -60.16
C LYS A 760 -53.39 -35.84 -61.44
N ILE A 761 -52.07 -36.03 -61.35
CA ILE A 761 -51.24 -36.34 -62.53
C ILE A 761 -51.64 -37.66 -63.20
N LEU A 762 -52.20 -38.62 -62.44
CA LEU A 762 -52.67 -39.89 -62.97
C LEU A 762 -53.91 -39.75 -63.88
N SER A 763 -54.56 -38.58 -63.87
CA SER A 763 -55.71 -38.29 -64.74
C SER A 763 -55.30 -37.67 -66.08
N LEU A 764 -54.00 -37.43 -66.32
CA LEU A 764 -53.51 -36.85 -67.58
C LEU A 764 -53.42 -37.90 -68.70
N GLU A 765 -53.68 -37.46 -69.93
CA GLU A 765 -53.54 -38.27 -71.15
C GLU A 765 -52.50 -37.68 -72.11
N PRO A 766 -51.52 -38.46 -72.61
CA PRO A 766 -50.58 -37.99 -73.64
C PRO A 766 -51.26 -37.80 -75.01
N LYS A 767 -50.78 -36.82 -75.78
CA LYS A 767 -51.26 -36.41 -77.11
C LYS A 767 -50.13 -36.45 -78.18
N ALA A 768 -50.50 -36.48 -79.45
CA ALA A 768 -49.59 -36.33 -80.60
C ALA A 768 -50.03 -35.17 -81.51
N TYR A 769 -49.09 -34.38 -82.06
CA TYR A 769 -49.36 -33.14 -82.79
C TYR A 769 -48.26 -32.77 -83.82
N GLN A 770 -48.57 -31.86 -84.76
CA GLN A 770 -47.62 -31.21 -85.69
C GLN A 770 -47.56 -29.70 -85.43
N MET A 771 -46.47 -29.03 -85.82
CA MET A 771 -46.31 -27.58 -85.66
C MET A 771 -47.07 -26.78 -86.73
N LYS A 772 -47.43 -25.53 -86.41
CA LYS A 772 -47.98 -24.56 -87.38
C LYS A 772 -46.87 -23.78 -88.09
N GLU A 773 -47.18 -23.23 -89.26
CA GLU A 773 -46.29 -22.34 -90.03
C GLU A 773 -45.65 -21.26 -89.15
N GLY A 774 -44.34 -21.12 -89.27
CA GLY A 774 -43.54 -20.16 -88.49
C GLY A 774 -43.18 -20.59 -87.07
N HIS A 775 -43.68 -21.73 -86.57
CA HIS A 775 -43.44 -22.22 -85.21
C HIS A 775 -42.68 -23.55 -85.14
N GLY A 776 -42.27 -24.10 -86.27
CA GLY A 776 -41.47 -25.32 -86.38
C GLY A 776 -41.62 -25.95 -87.77
N ASN A 777 -41.06 -27.14 -87.94
CA ASN A 777 -41.26 -27.92 -89.16
C ASN A 777 -42.70 -28.45 -89.19
N GLU A 778 -43.49 -28.00 -90.16
CA GLU A 778 -44.90 -28.38 -90.30
C GLU A 778 -45.08 -29.85 -90.69
N ASP A 779 -44.07 -30.44 -91.34
CA ASP A 779 -44.15 -31.81 -91.85
C ASP A 779 -43.79 -32.88 -90.80
N GLU A 780 -43.32 -32.49 -89.61
CA GLU A 780 -42.81 -33.41 -88.59
C GLU A 780 -43.81 -33.63 -87.44
N TRP A 781 -44.14 -34.91 -87.16
CA TRP A 781 -45.01 -35.30 -86.04
C TRP A 781 -44.26 -35.39 -84.71
N GLN A 782 -44.90 -34.93 -83.64
CA GLN A 782 -44.37 -34.87 -82.28
C GLN A 782 -45.40 -35.38 -81.25
N PHE A 783 -44.98 -35.61 -80.01
CA PHE A 783 -45.84 -36.11 -78.92
C PHE A 783 -45.55 -35.43 -77.57
N GLY A 784 -46.56 -35.31 -76.72
CA GLY A 784 -46.49 -34.62 -75.43
C GLY A 784 -47.86 -34.43 -74.76
N TYR A 785 -47.94 -33.62 -73.71
CA TYR A 785 -49.19 -33.15 -73.12
C TYR A 785 -49.55 -31.75 -73.65
N ILE A 786 -50.75 -31.27 -73.33
CA ILE A 786 -51.21 -29.91 -73.67
C ILE A 786 -51.21 -29.06 -72.41
N ALA A 787 -50.58 -27.87 -72.48
CA ALA A 787 -50.34 -27.01 -71.32
C ALA A 787 -51.65 -26.60 -70.64
N GLU A 788 -52.66 -26.30 -71.44
CA GLU A 788 -54.00 -25.94 -71.00
C GLU A 788 -54.69 -27.06 -70.23
N GLU A 789 -54.49 -28.33 -70.61
CA GLU A 789 -55.08 -29.48 -69.92
C GLU A 789 -54.51 -29.63 -68.50
N LEU A 790 -53.22 -29.35 -68.32
CA LEU A 790 -52.57 -29.39 -67.01
C LEU A 790 -53.06 -28.25 -66.10
N ASP A 791 -53.25 -27.04 -66.63
CA ASP A 791 -53.77 -25.90 -65.87
C ASP A 791 -55.22 -26.17 -65.40
N GLN A 792 -56.05 -26.76 -66.26
CA GLN A 792 -57.44 -27.09 -65.95
C GLN A 792 -57.61 -28.11 -64.82
N LEU A 793 -56.72 -29.10 -64.70
CA LEU A 793 -56.72 -30.05 -63.56
C LEU A 793 -56.24 -29.41 -62.24
N GLY A 794 -55.75 -28.16 -62.30
CA GLY A 794 -55.16 -27.46 -61.18
C GLY A 794 -53.68 -27.80 -60.95
N LEU A 795 -53.02 -28.51 -61.87
CA LEU A 795 -51.58 -28.82 -61.81
C LEU A 795 -50.72 -27.63 -62.27
N LYS A 796 -51.04 -26.43 -61.77
CA LYS A 796 -50.52 -25.16 -62.30
C LYS A 796 -49.00 -25.04 -62.22
N SER A 797 -48.38 -25.67 -61.22
CA SER A 797 -46.93 -25.70 -61.02
C SER A 797 -46.17 -26.40 -62.16
N LEU A 798 -46.86 -27.18 -63.00
CA LEU A 798 -46.29 -27.87 -64.16
C LEU A 798 -46.51 -27.13 -65.49
N VAL A 799 -47.19 -25.98 -65.48
CA VAL A 799 -47.51 -25.18 -66.68
C VAL A 799 -46.61 -23.95 -66.77
N VAL A 800 -46.14 -23.63 -67.97
CA VAL A 800 -45.47 -22.37 -68.33
C VAL A 800 -46.53 -21.46 -68.93
N TYR A 801 -46.55 -20.19 -68.51
CA TYR A 801 -47.52 -19.22 -68.99
C TYR A 801 -46.82 -18.11 -69.77
N ASP A 802 -47.40 -17.67 -70.88
CA ASP A 802 -46.91 -16.51 -71.64
C ASP A 802 -47.05 -15.20 -70.85
N ARG A 803 -46.56 -14.10 -71.43
CA ARG A 803 -46.65 -12.76 -70.79
C ARG A 803 -48.07 -12.28 -70.49
N SER A 804 -49.09 -12.89 -71.10
CA SER A 804 -50.50 -12.56 -70.87
C SER A 804 -51.15 -13.49 -69.84
N GLY A 805 -50.37 -14.42 -69.24
CA GLY A 805 -50.85 -15.38 -68.25
C GLY A 805 -51.61 -16.56 -68.84
N ARG A 806 -51.45 -16.85 -70.14
CA ARG A 806 -52.06 -18.01 -70.80
C ARG A 806 -51.11 -19.20 -70.78
N PRO A 807 -51.59 -20.45 -70.61
CA PRO A 807 -50.73 -21.62 -70.79
C PRO A 807 -50.03 -21.58 -72.16
N ASP A 808 -48.70 -21.74 -72.17
CA ASP A 808 -47.84 -21.61 -73.36
C ASP A 808 -46.92 -22.82 -73.53
N GLY A 809 -46.51 -23.44 -72.42
CA GLY A 809 -45.66 -24.61 -72.44
C GLY A 809 -45.84 -25.48 -71.20
N ILE A 810 -45.14 -26.61 -71.15
CA ILE A 810 -45.19 -27.56 -70.04
C ILE A 810 -43.80 -27.76 -69.47
N GLN A 811 -43.72 -27.80 -68.15
CA GLN A 811 -42.48 -28.09 -67.43
C GLN A 811 -42.27 -29.60 -67.34
N TYR A 812 -42.04 -30.25 -68.49
CA TYR A 812 -41.86 -31.71 -68.59
C TYR A 812 -40.81 -32.25 -67.62
N LYS A 813 -39.69 -31.52 -67.45
CA LYS A 813 -38.61 -31.86 -66.51
C LYS A 813 -39.08 -31.95 -65.05
N LYS A 814 -40.17 -31.27 -64.65
CA LYS A 814 -40.71 -31.30 -63.27
C LYS A 814 -41.80 -32.35 -63.06
N MET A 815 -42.40 -32.88 -64.12
CA MET A 815 -43.45 -33.91 -64.00
C MET A 815 -42.94 -35.17 -63.29
N CYS A 816 -41.67 -35.54 -63.49
CA CYS A 816 -41.06 -36.67 -62.80
C CYS A 816 -41.04 -36.51 -61.27
N ILE A 817 -41.00 -35.27 -60.75
CA ILE A 817 -41.04 -35.00 -59.31
C ILE A 817 -42.43 -35.33 -58.74
N TYR A 818 -43.50 -35.02 -59.48
CA TYR A 818 -44.87 -35.37 -59.09
C TYR A 818 -45.10 -36.88 -59.10
N LEU A 819 -44.63 -37.58 -60.15
CA LEU A 819 -44.73 -39.04 -60.24
C LEU A 819 -44.03 -39.74 -59.05
N ASN A 820 -42.92 -39.19 -58.55
CA ASN A 820 -42.22 -39.74 -57.39
C ASN A 820 -43.10 -39.74 -56.11
N GLU A 821 -43.83 -38.67 -55.84
CA GLU A 821 -44.74 -38.61 -54.68
C GLU A 821 -45.94 -39.55 -54.83
N VAL A 822 -46.44 -39.74 -56.07
CA VAL A 822 -47.48 -40.73 -56.36
C VAL A 822 -46.99 -42.15 -56.04
N VAL A 823 -45.79 -42.50 -56.47
CA VAL A 823 -45.19 -43.83 -56.22
C VAL A 823 -45.00 -44.08 -54.73
N LYS A 824 -44.53 -43.09 -53.95
CA LYS A 824 -44.43 -43.20 -52.47
C LYS A 824 -45.79 -43.52 -51.83
N SER A 825 -46.85 -42.84 -52.26
CA SER A 825 -48.20 -43.07 -51.74
C SER A 825 -48.71 -44.49 -52.04
N GLN A 826 -48.45 -44.99 -53.26
CA GLN A 826 -48.78 -46.37 -53.65
C GLN A 826 -48.02 -47.40 -52.81
N GLN A 827 -46.72 -47.18 -52.54
CA GLN A 827 -45.92 -48.05 -51.70
C GLN A 827 -46.49 -48.16 -50.27
N SER A 828 -46.86 -47.04 -49.65
CA SER A 828 -47.50 -47.05 -48.32
C SER A 828 -48.87 -47.75 -48.29
N TYR A 829 -49.61 -47.74 -49.41
CA TYR A 829 -50.87 -48.48 -49.50
C TYR A 829 -50.66 -49.99 -49.58
N LEU A 830 -49.66 -50.44 -50.35
CA LEU A 830 -49.28 -51.86 -50.46
C LEU A 830 -48.87 -52.45 -49.11
N GLU A 831 -48.05 -51.73 -48.34
CA GLU A 831 -47.61 -52.16 -47.00
C GLU A 831 -48.79 -52.33 -46.01
N ARG A 832 -49.80 -51.44 -46.10
CA ARG A 832 -51.03 -51.57 -45.28
C ARG A 832 -51.84 -52.80 -45.65
N LEU A 833 -51.94 -53.11 -46.95
CA LEU A 833 -52.62 -54.30 -47.45
C LEU A 833 -51.91 -55.58 -46.97
N GLU A 834 -50.59 -55.62 -47.07
CA GLU A 834 -49.77 -56.76 -46.64
C GLU A 834 -49.93 -57.03 -45.13
N ASN A 835 -49.88 -55.98 -44.29
CA ASN A 835 -50.14 -56.10 -42.86
C ASN A 835 -51.54 -56.65 -42.54
N LYS A 836 -52.57 -56.22 -43.28
CA LYS A 836 -53.95 -56.67 -43.08
C LYS A 836 -54.16 -58.12 -43.52
N VAL A 837 -53.48 -58.55 -44.57
CA VAL A 837 -53.44 -59.96 -45.00
C VAL A 837 -52.77 -60.83 -43.92
N ASN A 838 -51.68 -60.36 -43.34
CA ASN A 838 -50.98 -61.08 -42.26
C ASN A 838 -51.85 -61.21 -40.98
N GLU A 839 -52.58 -60.17 -40.58
CA GLU A 839 -53.55 -60.24 -39.47
C GLU A 839 -54.68 -61.24 -39.74
N LEU A 840 -55.24 -61.25 -40.97
CA LEU A 840 -56.30 -62.17 -41.35
C LEU A 840 -55.83 -63.63 -41.33
N ASN A 841 -54.61 -63.89 -41.81
CA ASN A 841 -54.00 -65.23 -41.75
C ASN A 841 -53.80 -65.70 -40.30
N GLN A 842 -53.33 -64.83 -39.39
CA GLN A 842 -53.20 -65.18 -37.96
C GLN A 842 -54.52 -65.53 -37.28
N LYS A 843 -55.63 -64.90 -37.67
CA LYS A 843 -56.97 -65.22 -37.13
C LYS A 843 -57.53 -66.55 -37.64
N LEU A 844 -57.13 -67.00 -38.83
CA LEU A 844 -57.57 -68.29 -39.37
C LEU A 844 -56.92 -69.49 -38.65
N THR A 845 -55.66 -69.35 -38.22
CA THR A 845 -54.89 -70.43 -37.57
C THR A 845 -55.23 -70.64 -36.10
N ALA A 846 -55.83 -69.65 -35.42
CA ALA A 846 -56.23 -69.75 -34.01
C ALA A 846 -57.62 -70.39 -33.80
N GLY A 847 -58.36 -70.68 -34.88
CA GLY A 847 -59.68 -71.34 -34.87
C GLY A 847 -59.67 -72.83 -35.22
N GLN A 848 -58.48 -73.42 -35.39
CA GLN A 848 -58.20 -74.86 -35.38
C GLN A 848 -57.34 -75.16 -34.16
#